data_AF-A0A3N4QRP2-F1
#
_entry.id   AF-A0A3N4QRP2-F1
#
_cell.length_a   1.000
_cell.length_b   1.000
_cell.length_c   1.000
_cell.angle_alpha   90.00
_cell.angle_beta   90.00
_cell.angle_gamma   90.00
#
_symmetry.space_group_name_H-M   'P 1'
#
loop_
_entity.id
_entity.type
_entity.pdbx_description
1 polymer ?
#
loop_
_entity_poly.entity_id
_entity_poly.type
_entity_poly.pdbx_seq_one_letter_code
_entity_poly.pdbx_strand_id
1 'polypeptide(L)'
;MKISVIILLLFTGMHTSAQQADTIRHTLEQAARQAFQAHTLPESATAWQQRRAALYHQILQHSGAVVNHALPVNYRETGRIPMQGYAIRNIYFQTRPGVYATANLYVPEGAGPFPAVVVTHGHWQGGRNSEIFQAVAQQLAMHGYVALTVDAWGAGERTTVHGEHEYHGSCLGASMMNTGHPLLGMQLTDNIRAVDLLASLPFVDAQRIGATGASGGGNQTMWLAAMDERVKAAIPVVSVGTFEAYVMNSNCICELLPAGLTFTEESGVLAMVAPRGLKLFNASRDNNKAFTPAQMQRSFTRAQRIFQLLKAPQQLQYQLFDTTHGYWPEMQEAMLGWFNLQLKGQGDGSPVKIKSPLLLPPAQLATFRRGERDSLVATTARWSRQEGIRIKQQFKPGGQEKQTLKDVLMMEAAPVIKNTTRSGKAGGWDSILITTGNNQQIPLLHRAPRNGSRDYIIVPGQRLPAETDQGVVLIDVWGTGRRSSAAATAIDGQLPPFHTLSRSMLWLGKTVMGQWVGDLQLVHTWLKKQGAQRVSVDATGEVALAAIFHAALYDNTTHLTLRNCPVSYLFDERSGADYFSMAIHLPGILPWGDISMAAGLSSANIAFIEPVSITGRKLGAAELDNYRKEFESLKKKGTVQFIEKKQHEK
;
A
#
# COMPACT_ATOMS: atom_id res chain seq x y z
N MET A 1 11.07 -17.10 -38.30
CA MET A 1 10.43 -15.77 -38.50
C MET A 1 8.94 -15.84 -38.81
N LYS A 2 8.47 -16.53 -39.87
CA LYS A 2 7.03 -16.52 -40.25
C LYS A 2 6.05 -17.07 -39.20
N ILE A 3 6.44 -18.09 -38.41
CA ILE A 3 5.57 -18.70 -37.38
C ILE A 3 5.42 -17.80 -36.14
N SER A 4 6.51 -17.17 -35.68
CA SER A 4 6.48 -16.22 -34.56
C SER A 4 5.60 -15.00 -34.87
N VAL A 5 5.63 -14.52 -36.11
CA VAL A 5 4.75 -13.43 -36.58
C VAL A 5 3.28 -13.87 -36.64
N ILE A 6 2.98 -15.11 -37.07
CA ILE A 6 1.60 -15.64 -37.07
C ILE A 6 1.06 -15.88 -35.66
N ILE A 7 1.89 -16.36 -34.72
CA ILE A 7 1.48 -16.55 -33.31
C ILE A 7 1.29 -15.20 -32.63
N LEU A 8 2.17 -14.23 -32.90
CA LEU A 8 1.99 -12.86 -32.45
C LEU A 8 0.70 -12.27 -33.04
N LEU A 9 0.39 -12.52 -34.32
CA LEU A 9 -0.88 -12.15 -34.99
C LEU A 9 -2.09 -12.93 -34.49
N LEU A 10 -1.98 -14.11 -33.89
CA LEU A 10 -3.10 -14.78 -33.20
C LEU A 10 -3.31 -14.21 -31.80
N PHE A 11 -2.24 -13.67 -31.20
CA PHE A 11 -2.29 -12.90 -29.97
C PHE A 11 -2.76 -11.45 -30.19
N THR A 12 -2.51 -10.84 -31.36
CA THR A 12 -2.80 -9.42 -31.68
C THR A 12 -3.90 -9.22 -32.73
N GLY A 13 -4.22 -10.21 -33.56
CA GLY A 13 -4.99 -10.07 -34.81
C GLY A 13 -6.49 -10.36 -34.71
N MET A 14 -7.08 -10.33 -33.51
CA MET A 14 -8.53 -10.13 -33.34
C MET A 14 -8.81 -8.72 -32.81
N HIS A 15 -8.15 -7.70 -33.38
CA HIS A 15 -8.51 -6.29 -33.20
C HIS A 15 -9.55 -5.85 -34.24
N THR A 16 -10.64 -6.61 -34.39
CA THR A 16 -11.81 -6.17 -35.15
C THR A 16 -13.04 -6.08 -34.25
N SER A 17 -13.37 -4.83 -33.93
CA SER A 17 -14.71 -4.29 -33.67
C SER A 17 -15.55 -4.83 -32.52
N ALA A 18 -14.98 -5.02 -31.33
CA ALA A 18 -15.69 -4.79 -30.08
C ALA A 18 -14.69 -4.31 -29.03
N GLN A 19 -14.97 -3.16 -28.40
CA GLN A 19 -14.27 -2.74 -27.20
C GLN A 19 -14.44 -3.86 -26.16
N GLN A 20 -13.43 -4.71 -25.99
CA GLN A 20 -13.51 -5.81 -25.04
C GLN A 20 -13.80 -5.18 -23.68
N ALA A 21 -14.97 -5.50 -23.11
CA ALA A 21 -15.42 -4.88 -21.88
C ALA A 21 -14.35 -5.06 -20.79
N ASP A 22 -14.02 -3.99 -20.07
CA ASP A 22 -13.04 -4.02 -18.98
C ASP A 22 -13.65 -4.73 -17.76
N THR A 23 -13.73 -6.06 -17.87
CA THR A 23 -14.38 -6.93 -16.89
C THR A 23 -13.69 -6.87 -15.53
N ILE A 24 -12.37 -6.62 -15.51
CA ILE A 24 -11.60 -6.43 -14.27
C ILE A 24 -12.12 -5.21 -13.53
N ARG A 25 -12.16 -4.06 -14.20
CA ARG A 25 -12.70 -2.83 -13.60
C ARG A 25 -14.10 -3.05 -13.07
N HIS A 26 -14.99 -3.61 -13.88
CA HIS A 26 -16.37 -3.85 -13.48
C HIS A 26 -16.48 -4.77 -12.25
N THR A 27 -15.69 -5.84 -12.21
CA THR A 27 -15.67 -6.78 -11.08
C THR A 27 -15.18 -6.12 -9.79
N LEU A 28 -14.10 -5.33 -9.87
CA LEU A 28 -13.54 -4.63 -8.72
C LEU A 28 -14.48 -3.55 -8.19
N GLU A 29 -15.06 -2.73 -9.08
CA GLU A 29 -16.06 -1.72 -8.70
C GLU A 29 -17.31 -2.37 -8.07
N GLN A 30 -17.78 -3.51 -8.62
CA GLN A 30 -18.92 -4.22 -8.05
C GLN A 30 -18.61 -4.78 -6.66
N ALA A 31 -17.43 -5.39 -6.47
CA ALA A 31 -17.01 -5.90 -5.17
C ALA A 31 -16.89 -4.77 -4.13
N ALA A 32 -16.35 -3.61 -4.53
CA ALA A 32 -16.27 -2.43 -3.67
C ALA A 32 -17.66 -1.92 -3.28
N ARG A 33 -18.61 -1.81 -4.23
CA ARG A 33 -20.00 -1.41 -3.97
C ARG A 33 -20.70 -2.37 -2.99
N GLN A 34 -20.50 -3.67 -3.16
CA GLN A 34 -21.04 -4.68 -2.26
C GLN A 34 -20.47 -4.52 -0.84
N ALA A 35 -19.14 -4.33 -0.72
CA ALA A 35 -18.50 -4.07 0.57
C ALA A 35 -19.05 -2.80 1.24
N PHE A 36 -19.17 -1.69 0.50
CA PHE A 36 -19.78 -0.46 1.00
C PHE A 36 -21.20 -0.69 1.53
N GLN A 37 -22.02 -1.46 0.81
CA GLN A 37 -23.38 -1.78 1.24
C GLN A 37 -23.41 -2.65 2.50
N ALA A 38 -22.49 -3.61 2.61
CA ALA A 38 -22.40 -4.53 3.75
C ALA A 38 -21.92 -3.86 5.04
N HIS A 39 -21.03 -2.86 4.96
CA HIS A 39 -20.46 -2.18 6.13
C HIS A 39 -21.40 -1.09 6.68
N THR A 40 -22.46 -1.53 7.34
CA THR A 40 -23.35 -0.65 8.13
C THR A 40 -22.79 -0.41 9.53
N LEU A 41 -23.26 0.66 10.19
CA LEU A 41 -22.88 0.98 11.58
C LEU A 41 -23.99 0.55 12.55
N PRO A 42 -23.64 0.13 13.78
CA PRO A 42 -24.62 -0.30 14.78
C PRO A 42 -25.65 0.76 15.16
N GLU A 43 -26.84 0.32 15.56
CA GLU A 43 -27.97 1.18 15.94
C GLU A 43 -28.10 1.40 17.46
N SER A 44 -27.27 0.76 18.28
CA SER A 44 -27.28 0.91 19.74
C SER A 44 -25.88 1.24 20.28
N ALA A 45 -25.84 2.01 21.37
CA ALA A 45 -24.57 2.49 21.94
C ALA A 45 -23.67 1.34 22.40
N THR A 46 -24.26 0.30 23.00
CA THR A 46 -23.54 -0.91 23.43
C THR A 46 -22.92 -1.66 22.24
N ALA A 47 -23.70 -1.87 21.17
CA ALA A 47 -23.19 -2.54 19.98
C ALA A 47 -22.11 -1.70 19.28
N TRP A 48 -22.24 -0.37 19.30
CA TRP A 48 -21.20 0.53 18.81
C TRP A 48 -19.90 0.43 19.63
N GLN A 49 -19.96 0.38 20.95
CA GLN A 49 -18.76 0.22 21.79
C GLN A 49 -17.99 -1.06 21.44
N GLN A 50 -18.70 -2.18 21.29
CA GLN A 50 -18.12 -3.45 20.87
C GLN A 50 -17.50 -3.35 19.47
N ARG A 51 -18.23 -2.74 18.52
CA ARG A 51 -17.75 -2.54 17.15
C ARG A 51 -16.52 -1.64 17.09
N ARG A 52 -16.48 -0.55 17.85
CA ARG A 52 -15.32 0.37 17.94
C ARG A 52 -14.07 -0.36 18.44
N ALA A 53 -14.21 -1.19 19.48
CA ALA A 53 -13.10 -1.98 19.99
C ALA A 53 -12.60 -3.00 18.95
N ALA A 54 -13.51 -3.69 18.26
CA ALA A 54 -13.16 -4.60 17.18
C ALA A 54 -12.43 -3.88 16.03
N LEU A 55 -12.95 -2.72 15.59
CA LEU A 55 -12.32 -1.89 14.57
C LEU A 55 -10.92 -1.45 14.98
N TYR A 56 -10.72 -1.01 16.22
CA TYR A 56 -9.40 -0.64 16.74
C TYR A 56 -8.39 -1.79 16.60
N HIS A 57 -8.75 -3.00 17.03
CA HIS A 57 -7.87 -4.16 16.93
C HIS A 57 -7.62 -4.58 15.47
N GLN A 58 -8.65 -4.59 14.62
CA GLN A 58 -8.53 -4.94 13.20
C GLN A 58 -7.66 -3.91 12.45
N ILE A 59 -7.83 -2.61 12.71
CA ILE A 59 -7.00 -1.56 12.11
C ILE A 59 -5.53 -1.73 12.55
N LEU A 60 -5.24 -1.97 13.83
CA LEU A 60 -3.86 -2.22 14.29
C LEU A 60 -3.25 -3.43 13.59
N GLN A 61 -3.98 -4.56 13.56
CA GLN A 61 -3.51 -5.79 12.93
C GLN A 61 -3.18 -5.60 11.44
N HIS A 62 -4.10 -4.99 10.69
CA HIS A 62 -3.97 -4.87 9.24
C HIS A 62 -3.09 -3.71 8.78
N SER A 63 -2.93 -2.67 9.59
CA SER A 63 -2.00 -1.57 9.30
C SER A 63 -0.57 -1.87 9.72
N GLY A 64 -0.35 -2.78 10.67
CA GLY A 64 0.96 -3.00 11.30
C GLY A 64 1.41 -1.85 12.20
N ALA A 65 0.49 -0.94 12.59
CA ALA A 65 0.80 0.16 13.49
C ALA A 65 1.14 -0.36 14.90
N VAL A 66 2.09 0.30 15.55
CA VAL A 66 2.52 -0.03 16.91
C VAL A 66 2.18 1.12 17.84
N VAL A 67 1.45 0.83 18.92
CA VAL A 67 1.16 1.80 19.98
C VAL A 67 2.05 1.49 21.17
N ASN A 68 3.03 2.35 21.43
CA ASN A 68 3.96 2.20 22.55
C ASN A 68 4.21 3.54 23.24
N HIS A 69 3.30 3.91 24.15
CA HIS A 69 3.42 5.15 24.95
C HIS A 69 4.58 5.11 25.95
N ALA A 70 5.03 3.91 26.35
CA ALA A 70 6.15 3.73 27.28
C ALA A 70 7.52 3.97 26.63
N LEU A 71 7.59 4.03 25.30
CA LEU A 71 8.80 4.42 24.60
C LEU A 71 9.19 5.86 25.00
N PRO A 72 10.43 6.11 25.47
CA PRO A 72 10.88 7.47 25.75
C PRO A 72 10.79 8.35 24.50
N VAL A 73 10.18 9.53 24.61
CA VAL A 73 10.02 10.46 23.48
C VAL A 73 11.36 10.92 22.91
N ASN A 74 12.37 11.11 23.78
CA ASN A 74 13.74 11.49 23.45
C ASN A 74 13.82 12.40 22.22
N TYR A 75 13.58 13.69 22.39
CA TYR A 75 13.73 14.66 21.31
C TYR A 75 14.97 15.53 21.49
N ARG A 76 15.49 16.06 20.38
CA ARG A 76 16.62 16.99 20.35
C ARG A 76 16.30 18.17 19.45
N GLU A 77 16.66 19.36 19.89
CA GLU A 77 16.55 20.61 19.13
C GLU A 77 17.87 20.87 18.38
N THR A 78 17.79 21.12 17.08
CA THR A 78 18.95 21.39 16.21
C THR A 78 18.99 22.82 15.70
N GLY A 79 17.88 23.54 15.80
CA GLY A 79 17.77 24.93 15.37
C GLY A 79 16.58 25.61 16.00
N ARG A 80 16.69 26.93 16.17
CA ARG A 80 15.64 27.78 16.69
C ARG A 80 15.57 29.08 15.92
N ILE A 81 14.37 29.45 15.48
CA ILE A 81 14.12 30.67 14.72
C ILE A 81 13.11 31.51 15.51
N PRO A 82 13.52 32.68 16.02
CA PRO A 82 12.58 33.61 16.62
C PRO A 82 11.68 34.22 15.53
N MET A 83 10.38 34.22 15.78
CA MET A 83 9.37 34.87 14.95
C MET A 83 8.63 35.90 15.81
N GLN A 84 7.82 36.75 15.20
CA GLN A 84 7.00 37.68 15.96
C GLN A 84 5.85 36.93 16.68
N GLY A 85 5.92 36.80 18.01
CA GLY A 85 4.87 36.19 18.83
C GLY A 85 4.96 34.67 19.01
N TYR A 86 5.98 34.01 18.42
CA TYR A 86 6.24 32.58 18.57
C TYR A 86 7.68 32.25 18.17
N ALA A 87 8.12 31.02 18.37
CA ALA A 87 9.39 30.50 17.86
C ALA A 87 9.19 29.17 17.12
N ILE A 88 9.99 28.95 16.08
CA ILE A 88 10.06 27.66 15.38
C ILE A 88 11.29 26.93 15.91
N ARG A 89 11.13 25.68 16.34
CA ARG A 89 12.20 24.79 16.78
C ARG A 89 12.30 23.63 15.81
N ASN A 90 13.47 23.43 15.22
CA ASN A 90 13.75 22.26 14.39
C ASN A 90 14.17 21.14 15.32
N ILE A 91 13.45 20.03 15.27
CA ILE A 91 13.66 18.92 16.19
C ILE A 91 13.64 17.59 15.47
N TYR A 92 14.20 16.57 16.10
CA TYR A 92 13.92 15.18 15.78
C TYR A 92 13.67 14.40 17.06
N PHE A 93 12.76 13.42 17.02
CA PHE A 93 12.29 12.69 18.20
C PHE A 93 12.07 11.22 17.90
N GLN A 94 12.10 10.39 18.95
CA GLN A 94 12.05 8.94 18.82
C GLN A 94 10.60 8.45 18.61
N THR A 95 10.38 7.77 17.48
CA THR A 95 9.07 7.17 17.15
C THR A 95 9.06 5.65 17.26
N ARG A 96 10.22 5.00 17.14
CA ARG A 96 10.42 3.57 17.47
C ARG A 96 11.80 3.41 18.14
N PRO A 97 12.08 2.27 18.80
CA PRO A 97 13.41 2.00 19.32
C PRO A 97 14.49 2.27 18.27
N GLY A 98 15.35 3.27 18.52
CA GLY A 98 16.45 3.65 17.61
C GLY A 98 16.04 4.33 16.30
N VAL A 99 14.76 4.65 16.08
CA VAL A 99 14.29 5.32 14.85
C VAL A 99 13.61 6.65 15.21
N TYR A 100 14.03 7.70 14.51
CA TYR A 100 13.60 9.07 14.76
C TYR A 100 12.91 9.67 13.54
N ALA A 101 11.96 10.56 13.80
CA ALA A 101 11.33 11.42 12.80
C ALA A 101 11.77 12.87 13.00
N THR A 102 11.98 13.59 11.90
CA THR A 102 12.25 15.03 11.86
C THR A 102 10.96 15.83 11.91
N ALA A 103 10.99 16.99 12.56
CA ALA A 103 9.81 17.81 12.80
C ALA A 103 10.14 19.29 13.01
N ASN A 104 9.16 20.17 12.80
CA ASN A 104 9.18 21.53 13.35
C ASN A 104 8.16 21.65 14.47
N LEU A 105 8.56 22.25 15.58
CA LEU A 105 7.70 22.63 16.68
C LEU A 105 7.55 24.16 16.70
N TYR A 106 6.35 24.65 16.42
CA TYR A 106 5.99 26.06 16.48
C TYR A 106 5.37 26.34 17.85
N VAL A 107 6.03 27.17 18.64
CA VAL A 107 5.70 27.41 20.05
C VAL A 107 5.35 28.89 20.25
N PRO A 108 4.11 29.22 20.65
CA PRO A 108 3.73 30.60 20.99
C PRO A 108 4.62 31.19 22.09
N GLU A 109 4.77 32.51 22.09
CA GLU A 109 5.37 33.21 23.22
C GLU A 109 4.47 33.08 24.48
N GLY A 110 5.11 32.98 25.65
CA GLY A 110 4.44 32.82 26.95
C GLY A 110 4.72 31.48 27.63
N ALA A 111 4.16 31.30 28.82
CA ALA A 111 4.41 30.13 29.67
C ALA A 111 3.49 28.93 29.36
N GLY A 112 2.39 29.13 28.63
CA GLY A 112 1.34 28.13 28.46
C GLY A 112 0.48 27.95 29.73
N PRO A 113 -0.17 26.79 29.91
CA PRO A 113 -0.22 25.68 28.96
C PRO A 113 -1.06 26.03 27.73
N PHE A 114 -0.56 25.71 26.55
CA PHE A 114 -1.22 25.96 25.28
C PHE A 114 -1.94 24.69 24.79
N PRO A 115 -3.11 24.80 24.12
CA PRO A 115 -3.59 23.72 23.28
C PRO A 115 -2.54 23.42 22.19
N ALA A 116 -2.52 22.18 21.69
CA ALA A 116 -1.55 21.77 20.68
C ALA A 116 -2.22 21.06 19.50
N VAL A 117 -1.58 21.07 18.34
CA VAL A 117 -2.10 20.47 17.11
C VAL A 117 -0.98 19.71 16.37
N VAL A 118 -1.21 18.44 16.07
CA VAL A 118 -0.40 17.69 15.12
C VAL A 118 -0.81 18.08 13.71
N VAL A 119 0.15 18.51 12.89
CA VAL A 119 -0.06 18.97 11.51
C VAL A 119 0.62 17.99 10.54
N THR A 120 -0.19 17.15 9.91
CA THR A 120 0.30 16.10 8.99
C THR A 120 0.25 16.57 7.54
N HIS A 121 1.33 16.36 6.80
CA HIS A 121 1.45 16.83 5.42
C HIS A 121 1.02 15.79 4.37
N GLY A 122 0.52 16.25 3.23
CA GLY A 122 0.27 15.43 2.04
C GLY A 122 1.47 15.34 1.10
N HIS A 123 1.22 14.94 -0.15
CA HIS A 123 2.26 14.62 -1.15
C HIS A 123 2.87 15.83 -1.87
N TRP A 124 2.86 17.02 -1.25
CA TRP A 124 3.48 18.21 -1.81
C TRP A 124 5.01 18.17 -1.67
N GLN A 125 5.71 18.81 -2.61
CA GLN A 125 7.15 18.99 -2.55
C GLN A 125 7.54 19.72 -1.25
N GLY A 126 8.64 19.30 -0.62
CA GLY A 126 9.10 19.85 0.66
C GLY A 126 8.46 19.22 1.89
N GLY A 127 7.43 18.38 1.75
CA GLY A 127 6.81 17.67 2.88
C GLY A 127 6.32 18.64 3.96
N ARG A 128 6.78 18.48 5.21
CA ARG A 128 6.44 19.37 6.32
C ARG A 128 6.89 20.82 6.12
N ASN A 129 7.92 21.04 5.29
CA ASN A 129 8.50 22.35 5.00
C ASN A 129 7.85 23.05 3.80
N SER A 130 6.80 22.46 3.20
CA SER A 130 6.10 23.11 2.11
C SER A 130 5.39 24.38 2.61
N GLU A 131 5.19 25.34 1.70
CA GLU A 131 4.56 26.62 2.01
C GLU A 131 3.17 26.44 2.66
N ILE A 132 2.43 25.43 2.21
CA ILE A 132 1.08 25.10 2.71
C ILE A 132 1.13 24.75 4.20
N PHE A 133 2.02 23.83 4.61
CA PHE A 133 2.06 23.36 6.00
C PHE A 133 2.82 24.31 6.91
N GLN A 134 3.78 25.07 6.37
CA GLN A 134 4.36 26.20 7.07
C GLN A 134 3.27 27.23 7.39
N ALA A 135 2.43 27.62 6.43
CA ALA A 135 1.34 28.58 6.66
C ALA A 135 0.39 28.10 7.76
N VAL A 136 -0.09 26.86 7.67
CA VAL A 136 -0.99 26.25 8.68
C VAL A 136 -0.37 26.29 10.08
N ALA A 137 0.87 25.85 10.22
CA ALA A 137 1.55 25.81 11.51
C ALA A 137 1.83 27.22 12.08
N GLN A 138 2.17 28.18 11.22
CA GLN A 138 2.31 29.59 11.63
C GLN A 138 0.99 30.18 12.10
N GLN A 139 -0.13 29.93 11.40
CA GLN A 139 -1.45 30.41 11.84
C GLN A 139 -1.83 29.85 13.20
N LEU A 140 -1.60 28.56 13.42
CA LEU A 140 -1.83 27.93 14.72
C LEU A 140 -0.99 28.61 15.82
N ALA A 141 0.31 28.80 15.59
CA ALA A 141 1.22 29.42 16.56
C ALA A 141 0.84 30.87 16.89
N MET A 142 0.55 31.69 15.87
CA MET A 142 0.10 33.08 16.04
C MET A 142 -1.22 33.18 16.82
N HIS A 143 -2.03 32.12 16.83
CA HIS A 143 -3.28 32.04 17.56
C HIS A 143 -3.16 31.23 18.85
N GLY A 144 -1.95 31.05 19.39
CA GLY A 144 -1.75 30.45 20.72
C GLY A 144 -1.92 28.93 20.77
N TYR A 145 -1.63 28.24 19.67
CA TYR A 145 -1.50 26.78 19.64
C TYR A 145 -0.04 26.38 19.45
N VAL A 146 0.40 25.33 20.16
CA VAL A 146 1.65 24.65 19.78
C VAL A 146 1.37 23.79 18.55
N ALA A 147 2.06 24.00 17.44
CA ALA A 147 1.89 23.20 16.23
C ALA A 147 3.13 22.32 16.00
N LEU A 148 2.91 21.03 15.73
CA LEU A 148 3.98 20.07 15.43
C LEU A 148 3.77 19.51 14.02
N THR A 149 4.68 19.83 13.10
CA THR A 149 4.72 19.23 11.76
C THR A 149 5.78 18.14 11.72
N VAL A 150 5.45 16.94 11.21
CA VAL A 150 6.34 15.77 11.21
C VAL A 150 6.58 15.30 9.78
N ASP A 151 7.82 14.94 9.44
CA ASP A 151 8.11 14.32 8.14
C ASP A 151 7.55 12.91 8.07
N ALA A 152 6.64 12.69 7.12
CA ALA A 152 6.19 11.37 6.75
C ALA A 152 7.35 10.52 6.20
N TRP A 153 7.24 9.20 6.33
CA TRP A 153 8.14 8.25 5.70
C TRP A 153 8.25 8.52 4.19
N GLY A 154 9.47 8.61 3.68
CA GLY A 154 9.75 8.90 2.27
C GLY A 154 9.36 10.32 1.83
N ALA A 155 9.42 11.29 2.74
CA ALA A 155 9.24 12.71 2.45
C ALA A 155 10.21 13.57 3.29
N GLY A 156 10.40 14.83 2.90
CA GLY A 156 11.24 15.79 3.62
C GLY A 156 12.65 15.27 3.88
N GLU A 157 13.04 15.17 5.15
CA GLU A 157 14.38 14.66 5.50
C GLU A 157 14.47 13.14 5.61
N ARG A 158 13.37 12.43 5.37
CA ARG A 158 13.31 10.96 5.38
C ARG A 158 13.38 10.35 3.99
N THR A 159 13.70 11.16 2.99
CA THR A 159 13.87 10.71 1.61
C THR A 159 15.18 9.94 1.42
N THR A 160 15.28 9.05 0.43
CA THR A 160 16.49 8.24 0.22
C THR A 160 17.75 9.12 0.11
N VAL A 161 17.72 10.07 -0.83
CA VAL A 161 18.72 11.14 -0.94
C VAL A 161 18.24 12.33 -0.12
N HIS A 162 18.96 12.66 0.95
CA HIS A 162 18.51 13.62 1.95
C HIS A 162 18.15 14.98 1.34
N GLY A 163 16.89 15.39 1.52
CA GLY A 163 16.37 16.68 1.08
C GLY A 163 15.89 16.71 -0.38
N GLU A 164 16.05 15.61 -1.13
CA GLU A 164 15.48 15.49 -2.48
C GLU A 164 14.08 14.91 -2.42
N HIS A 165 13.18 15.44 -3.23
CA HIS A 165 11.82 14.94 -3.31
C HIS A 165 11.82 13.51 -3.85
N GLU A 166 11.11 12.61 -3.18
CA GLU A 166 10.84 11.26 -3.67
C GLU A 166 9.36 10.95 -3.51
N TYR A 167 8.80 10.24 -4.48
CA TYR A 167 7.47 9.68 -4.35
C TYR A 167 7.56 8.32 -3.66
N HIS A 168 6.83 8.16 -2.56
CA HIS A 168 6.75 6.90 -1.81
C HIS A 168 5.47 6.11 -2.08
N GLY A 169 4.59 6.59 -2.95
CA GLY A 169 3.27 6.01 -3.14
C GLY A 169 3.18 4.80 -4.06
N SER A 170 4.33 4.32 -4.54
CA SER A 170 4.48 3.13 -5.40
C SER A 170 5.28 2.02 -4.68
N CYS A 171 6.14 1.29 -5.41
CA CYS A 171 6.90 0.14 -4.93
C CYS A 171 7.83 0.47 -3.75
N LEU A 172 8.36 1.70 -3.64
CA LEU A 172 9.15 2.11 -2.47
C LEU A 172 8.36 1.96 -1.17
N GLY A 173 7.17 2.58 -1.08
CA GLY A 173 6.31 2.45 0.10
C GLY A 173 5.73 1.05 0.25
N ALA A 174 5.38 0.40 -0.86
CA ALA A 174 4.85 -0.95 -0.86
C ALA A 174 5.88 -1.99 -0.35
N SER A 175 7.19 -1.74 -0.51
CA SER A 175 8.25 -2.59 0.03
C SER A 175 8.17 -2.80 1.53
N MET A 176 7.65 -1.81 2.29
CA MET A 176 7.50 -1.94 3.74
C MET A 176 6.45 -2.99 4.11
N MET A 177 5.42 -3.19 3.27
CA MET A 177 4.42 -4.25 3.47
C MET A 177 5.06 -5.63 3.48
N ASN A 178 6.14 -5.86 2.71
CA ASN A 178 6.83 -7.14 2.68
C ASN A 178 7.33 -7.56 4.07
N THR A 179 7.68 -6.59 4.92
CA THR A 179 8.13 -6.82 6.31
C THR A 179 6.98 -6.95 7.32
N GLY A 180 5.72 -6.84 6.88
CA GLY A 180 4.55 -6.77 7.76
C GLY A 180 4.22 -5.37 8.28
N HIS A 181 4.86 -4.33 7.75
CA HIS A 181 4.70 -2.95 8.21
C HIS A 181 4.24 -2.02 7.07
N PRO A 182 2.96 -2.08 6.66
CA PRO A 182 2.41 -1.15 5.70
C PRO A 182 2.72 0.32 6.01
N LEU A 183 2.94 1.12 4.97
CA LEU A 183 3.33 2.52 5.09
C LEU A 183 2.32 3.34 5.92
N LEU A 184 1.03 3.02 5.82
CA LEU A 184 -0.04 3.59 6.66
C LEU A 184 0.25 3.40 8.15
N GLY A 185 0.50 2.16 8.60
CA GLY A 185 0.78 1.89 10.00
C GLY A 185 2.10 2.49 10.46
N MET A 186 3.06 2.62 9.53
CA MET A 186 4.32 3.30 9.81
C MET A 186 4.12 4.79 10.13
N GLN A 187 3.31 5.49 9.36
CA GLN A 187 2.96 6.89 9.59
C GLN A 187 2.02 7.07 10.80
N LEU A 188 1.03 6.18 10.97
CA LEU A 188 0.12 6.23 12.13
C LEU A 188 0.89 6.11 13.45
N THR A 189 1.86 5.20 13.53
CA THR A 189 2.73 5.07 14.71
C THR A 189 3.50 6.37 14.98
N ASP A 190 4.08 7.00 13.95
CA ASP A 190 4.81 8.27 14.12
C ASP A 190 3.89 9.39 14.61
N ASN A 191 2.65 9.41 14.13
CA ASN A 191 1.65 10.40 14.51
C ASN A 191 1.13 10.21 15.95
N ILE A 192 0.95 8.96 16.41
CA ILE A 192 0.65 8.65 17.83
C ILE A 192 1.81 9.09 18.72
N ARG A 193 3.05 8.87 18.27
CA ARG A 193 4.26 9.34 18.96
C ARG A 193 4.40 10.87 18.94
N ALA A 194 3.88 11.55 17.92
CA ALA A 194 3.79 13.00 17.89
C ALA A 194 2.85 13.53 18.98
N VAL A 195 1.73 12.84 19.24
CA VAL A 195 0.84 13.13 20.38
C VAL A 195 1.55 12.88 21.71
N ASP A 196 2.33 11.80 21.84
CA ASP A 196 3.15 11.53 23.03
C ASP A 196 4.16 12.67 23.29
N LEU A 197 4.83 13.15 22.24
CA LEU A 197 5.73 14.30 22.35
C LEU A 197 5.00 15.53 22.85
N LEU A 198 3.90 15.93 22.18
CA LEU A 198 3.14 17.12 22.59
C LEU A 198 2.66 17.02 24.03
N ALA A 199 2.11 15.88 24.45
CA ALA A 199 1.63 15.66 25.81
C ALA A 199 2.75 15.68 26.88
N SER A 200 4.01 15.45 26.48
CA SER A 200 5.17 15.49 27.39
C SER A 200 5.74 16.89 27.61
N LEU A 201 5.37 17.87 26.78
CA LEU A 201 5.93 19.23 26.85
C LEU A 201 5.27 20.02 27.99
N PRO A 202 6.06 20.69 28.86
CA PRO A 202 5.52 21.34 30.07
C PRO A 202 4.62 22.56 29.77
N PHE A 203 4.72 23.10 28.56
CA PHE A 203 3.92 24.26 28.10
C PHE A 203 2.73 23.84 27.22
N VAL A 204 2.42 22.54 27.10
CA VAL A 204 1.26 22.02 26.37
C VAL A 204 0.22 21.50 27.36
N ASP A 205 -1.05 21.87 27.13
CA ASP A 205 -2.18 21.22 27.80
C ASP A 205 -2.47 19.89 27.09
N ALA A 206 -2.06 18.78 27.72
CA ALA A 206 -2.26 17.43 27.20
C ALA A 206 -3.74 17.03 27.03
N GLN A 207 -4.69 17.77 27.62
CA GLN A 207 -6.12 17.54 27.44
C GLN A 207 -6.70 18.32 26.25
N ARG A 208 -5.89 19.13 25.55
CA ARG A 208 -6.32 20.00 24.44
C ARG A 208 -5.45 19.80 23.20
N ILE A 209 -5.35 18.55 22.76
CA ILE A 209 -4.61 18.17 21.56
C ILE A 209 -5.58 17.99 20.38
N GLY A 210 -5.30 18.61 19.25
CA GLY A 210 -5.99 18.41 17.98
C GLY A 210 -5.10 17.84 16.89
N ALA A 211 -5.68 17.57 15.72
CA ALA A 211 -4.96 17.13 14.53
C ALA A 211 -5.56 17.73 13.25
N THR A 212 -4.72 18.13 12.31
CA THR A 212 -5.16 18.58 10.98
C THR A 212 -4.14 18.24 9.91
N GLY A 213 -4.59 18.13 8.67
CA GLY A 213 -3.74 17.85 7.53
C GLY A 213 -4.52 17.80 6.24
N ALA A 214 -3.81 17.93 5.11
CA ALA A 214 -4.44 17.94 3.79
C ALA A 214 -3.99 16.76 2.92
N SER A 215 -4.89 16.25 2.05
CA SER A 215 -4.62 15.14 1.12
C SER A 215 -4.20 13.86 1.87
N GLY A 216 -3.06 13.25 1.54
CA GLY A 216 -2.48 12.15 2.33
C GLY A 216 -2.29 12.52 3.82
N GLY A 217 -2.06 13.80 4.14
CA GLY A 217 -2.06 14.30 5.52
C GLY A 217 -3.45 14.36 6.14
N GLY A 218 -4.50 14.62 5.36
CA GLY A 218 -5.88 14.52 5.83
C GLY A 218 -6.25 13.07 6.16
N ASN A 219 -5.81 12.11 5.34
CA ASN A 219 -5.91 10.68 5.63
C ASN A 219 -5.20 10.31 6.93
N GLN A 220 -3.96 10.77 7.13
CA GLN A 220 -3.23 10.58 8.39
C GLN A 220 -3.96 11.18 9.59
N THR A 221 -4.55 12.37 9.45
CA THR A 221 -5.36 13.01 10.50
C THR A 221 -6.58 12.18 10.86
N MET A 222 -7.29 11.65 9.87
CA MET A 222 -8.44 10.75 10.10
C MET A 222 -8.03 9.51 10.90
N TRP A 223 -6.97 8.81 10.47
CA TRP A 223 -6.48 7.61 11.15
C TRP A 223 -6.00 7.92 12.57
N LEU A 224 -5.24 9.00 12.76
CA LEU A 224 -4.77 9.42 14.08
C LEU A 224 -5.95 9.72 15.01
N ALA A 225 -6.93 10.49 14.55
CA ALA A 225 -8.10 10.84 15.36
C ALA A 225 -8.92 9.60 15.74
N ALA A 226 -9.07 8.63 14.84
CA ALA A 226 -9.77 7.38 15.12
C ALA A 226 -9.03 6.50 16.15
N MET A 227 -7.70 6.46 16.08
CA MET A 227 -6.86 5.51 16.82
C MET A 227 -6.24 6.06 18.11
N ASP A 228 -6.28 7.38 18.34
CA ASP A 228 -5.77 8.00 19.57
C ASP A 228 -6.81 8.93 20.19
N GLU A 229 -7.37 8.53 21.33
CA GLU A 229 -8.44 9.24 22.04
C GLU A 229 -7.98 10.56 22.69
N ARG A 230 -6.67 10.83 22.71
CA ARG A 230 -6.11 12.09 23.21
C ARG A 230 -6.31 13.23 22.22
N VAL A 231 -6.50 12.92 20.93
CA VAL A 231 -6.92 13.91 19.92
C VAL A 231 -8.38 14.28 20.16
N LYS A 232 -8.64 15.48 20.68
CA LYS A 232 -9.98 15.97 21.05
C LYS A 232 -10.73 16.63 19.91
N ALA A 233 -10.01 17.14 18.91
CA ALA A 233 -10.60 17.74 17.71
C ALA A 233 -9.74 17.42 16.48
N ALA A 234 -10.37 17.06 15.37
CA ALA A 234 -9.66 16.76 14.13
C ALA A 234 -10.30 17.40 12.89
N ILE A 235 -9.45 17.78 11.93
CA ILE A 235 -9.85 18.34 10.63
C ILE A 235 -9.08 17.65 9.50
N PRO A 236 -9.60 16.54 8.95
CA PRO A 236 -9.06 16.01 7.69
C PRO A 236 -9.50 16.90 6.52
N VAL A 237 -8.54 17.44 5.78
CA VAL A 237 -8.76 18.37 4.67
C VAL A 237 -8.51 17.68 3.32
N VAL A 238 -9.44 17.81 2.39
CA VAL A 238 -9.39 17.29 1.01
C VAL A 238 -8.93 15.83 0.93
N SER A 239 -9.46 14.98 1.82
CA SER A 239 -9.06 13.56 1.93
C SER A 239 -10.21 12.60 2.20
N VAL A 240 -11.30 13.08 2.80
CA VAL A 240 -12.41 12.19 3.19
C VAL A 240 -13.32 11.91 2.01
N GLY A 241 -13.66 10.63 1.84
CA GLY A 241 -14.41 10.10 0.71
C GLY A 241 -15.18 8.85 1.07
N THR A 242 -14.95 7.78 0.32
CA THR A 242 -15.25 6.40 0.72
C THR A 242 -14.08 5.50 0.31
N PHE A 243 -13.78 4.45 1.08
CA PHE A 243 -12.83 3.40 0.70
C PHE A 243 -13.32 2.66 -0.55
N GLU A 244 -14.63 2.53 -0.78
CA GLU A 244 -15.17 2.08 -2.05
C GLU A 244 -14.61 2.89 -3.24
N ALA A 245 -14.60 4.22 -3.14
CA ALA A 245 -14.08 5.08 -4.19
C ALA A 245 -12.55 5.01 -4.34
N TYR A 246 -11.81 4.39 -3.42
CA TYR A 246 -10.37 4.16 -3.59
C TYR A 246 -10.09 2.99 -4.54
N VAL A 247 -11.04 2.06 -4.68
CA VAL A 247 -10.96 0.97 -5.65
C VAL A 247 -11.08 1.55 -7.06
N MET A 248 -10.17 1.15 -7.95
CA MET A 248 -10.04 1.70 -9.31
C MET A 248 -9.82 3.23 -9.37
N ASN A 249 -9.12 3.80 -8.38
CA ASN A 249 -8.57 5.17 -8.42
C ASN A 249 -7.11 5.23 -7.94
N SER A 250 -6.40 6.31 -8.26
CA SER A 250 -4.97 6.47 -7.99
C SER A 250 -4.72 7.29 -6.71
N ASN A 251 -4.68 6.61 -5.57
CA ASN A 251 -4.21 7.18 -4.29
C ASN A 251 -2.84 6.59 -3.93
N CYS A 252 -2.16 7.19 -2.97
CA CYS A 252 -0.86 6.70 -2.51
C CYS A 252 -1.00 5.36 -1.76
N ILE A 253 0.05 4.53 -1.76
CA ILE A 253 0.10 3.32 -0.92
C ILE A 253 0.10 3.63 0.58
N CYS A 254 0.46 4.86 1.01
CA CYS A 254 0.34 5.29 2.41
C CYS A 254 -1.11 5.43 2.87
N GLU A 255 -2.06 5.51 1.94
CA GLU A 255 -3.49 5.66 2.20
C GLU A 255 -4.23 4.30 2.13
N LEU A 256 -3.51 3.21 1.86
CA LEU A 256 -4.07 1.85 1.80
C LEU A 256 -4.03 1.19 3.17
N LEU A 257 -5.20 0.73 3.63
CA LEU A 257 -5.32 -0.26 4.70
C LEU A 257 -5.53 -1.65 4.06
N PRO A 258 -4.53 -2.56 4.10
CA PRO A 258 -4.71 -3.92 3.60
C PRO A 258 -5.94 -4.60 4.22
N ALA A 259 -6.74 -5.25 3.39
CA ALA A 259 -8.01 -5.87 3.74
C ALA A 259 -9.07 -4.94 4.37
N GLY A 260 -8.91 -3.60 4.30
CA GLY A 260 -9.80 -2.67 4.99
C GLY A 260 -11.28 -2.83 4.63
N LEU A 261 -11.62 -3.03 3.34
CA LEU A 261 -13.00 -3.25 2.88
C LEU A 261 -13.55 -4.64 3.24
N THR A 262 -12.78 -5.51 3.89
CA THR A 262 -13.31 -6.77 4.43
C THR A 262 -13.98 -6.59 5.78
N PHE A 263 -13.66 -5.52 6.51
CA PHE A 263 -14.18 -5.31 7.87
C PHE A 263 -14.66 -3.90 8.15
N THR A 264 -14.39 -2.89 7.33
CA THR A 264 -14.89 -1.53 7.55
C THR A 264 -15.05 -0.73 6.26
N GLU A 265 -15.79 0.36 6.39
CA GLU A 265 -15.83 1.48 5.44
C GLU A 265 -15.29 2.73 6.15
N GLU A 266 -14.95 3.79 5.40
CA GLU A 266 -14.40 5.04 5.93
C GLU A 266 -15.32 5.67 6.99
N SER A 267 -16.64 5.57 6.80
CA SER A 267 -17.64 5.98 7.80
C SER A 267 -17.46 5.34 9.18
N GLY A 268 -16.99 4.08 9.26
CA GLY A 268 -16.69 3.41 10.52
C GLY A 268 -15.50 4.03 11.24
N VAL A 269 -14.46 4.39 10.47
CA VAL A 269 -13.26 5.07 10.98
C VAL A 269 -13.62 6.47 11.50
N LEU A 270 -14.40 7.24 10.74
CA LEU A 270 -14.90 8.55 11.17
C LEU A 270 -15.74 8.44 12.45
N ALA A 271 -16.58 7.42 12.54
CA ALA A 271 -17.43 7.18 13.71
C ALA A 271 -16.61 6.87 14.99
N MET A 272 -15.42 6.27 14.88
CA MET A 272 -14.51 6.04 16.04
C MET A 272 -14.09 7.33 16.75
N VAL A 273 -14.19 8.48 16.08
CA VAL A 273 -13.90 9.77 16.69
C VAL A 273 -14.97 10.16 17.73
N ALA A 274 -16.22 9.74 17.55
CA ALA A 274 -17.32 10.10 18.43
C ALA A 274 -17.04 9.75 19.91
N PRO A 275 -17.41 10.62 20.87
CA PRO A 275 -18.12 11.90 20.72
C PRO A 275 -17.18 13.12 20.57
N ARG A 276 -15.91 12.93 20.17
CA ARG A 276 -14.91 14.01 20.03
C ARG A 276 -15.13 14.81 18.74
N GLY A 277 -14.60 16.03 18.66
CA GLY A 277 -14.84 16.92 17.52
C GLY A 277 -14.18 16.44 16.23
N LEU A 278 -14.95 16.35 15.14
CA LEU A 278 -14.49 16.03 13.79
C LEU A 278 -15.17 16.97 12.78
N LYS A 279 -14.37 17.74 12.03
CA LYS A 279 -14.88 18.60 10.95
C LYS A 279 -14.22 18.26 9.63
N LEU A 280 -14.99 17.79 8.66
CA LEU A 280 -14.50 17.35 7.35
C LEU A 280 -14.43 18.54 6.39
N PHE A 281 -13.28 18.81 5.78
CA PHE A 281 -13.15 19.84 4.76
C PHE A 281 -12.97 19.20 3.39
N ASN A 282 -13.83 19.54 2.43
CA ASN A 282 -13.69 19.12 1.03
C ASN A 282 -13.75 20.33 0.10
N ALA A 283 -13.01 20.23 -1.00
CA ALA A 283 -12.99 21.23 -2.05
C ALA A 283 -13.96 20.85 -3.16
N SER A 284 -14.82 21.76 -3.60
CA SER A 284 -15.83 21.48 -4.64
C SER A 284 -15.20 21.24 -6.02
N ARG A 285 -14.00 21.79 -6.27
CA ARG A 285 -13.23 21.63 -7.51
C ARG A 285 -12.02 20.71 -7.35
N ASP A 286 -12.07 19.79 -6.38
CA ASP A 286 -11.09 18.71 -6.26
C ASP A 286 -11.21 17.76 -7.46
N ASN A 287 -10.08 17.43 -8.08
CA ASN A 287 -10.03 16.51 -9.22
C ASN A 287 -9.81 15.04 -8.80
N ASN A 288 -9.52 14.78 -7.52
CA ASN A 288 -9.42 13.43 -7.02
C ASN A 288 -10.83 12.83 -6.82
N LYS A 289 -11.15 11.83 -7.62
CA LYS A 289 -12.46 11.16 -7.62
C LYS A 289 -12.82 10.51 -6.29
N ALA A 290 -11.83 10.15 -5.48
CA ALA A 290 -12.05 9.60 -4.16
C ALA A 290 -12.52 10.66 -3.15
N PHE A 291 -12.14 11.94 -3.33
CA PHE A 291 -12.33 13.00 -2.33
C PHE A 291 -13.43 14.00 -2.67
N THR A 292 -14.30 13.65 -3.63
CA THR A 292 -15.40 14.52 -4.03
C THR A 292 -16.39 14.75 -2.88
N PRO A 293 -17.08 15.90 -2.83
CA PRO A 293 -18.12 16.17 -1.82
C PRO A 293 -19.18 15.07 -1.73
N ALA A 294 -19.56 14.47 -2.86
CA ALA A 294 -20.54 13.39 -2.90
C ALA A 294 -20.05 12.13 -2.16
N GLN A 295 -18.77 11.78 -2.29
CA GLN A 295 -18.19 10.64 -1.56
C GLN A 295 -18.11 10.95 -0.06
N MET A 296 -17.60 12.12 0.32
CA MET A 296 -17.56 12.54 1.72
C MET A 296 -18.95 12.50 2.37
N GLN A 297 -19.99 13.02 1.70
CA GLN A 297 -21.36 13.05 2.23
C GLN A 297 -21.89 11.66 2.56
N ARG A 298 -21.54 10.63 1.78
CA ARG A 298 -21.93 9.24 2.05
C ARG A 298 -21.32 8.73 3.35
N SER A 299 -20.03 9.01 3.58
CA SER A 299 -19.35 8.62 4.81
C SER A 299 -19.84 9.43 6.01
N PHE A 300 -20.00 10.74 5.85
CA PHE A 300 -20.54 11.65 6.86
C PHE A 300 -21.92 11.21 7.33
N THR A 301 -22.86 10.96 6.41
CA THR A 301 -24.24 10.59 6.73
C THR A 301 -24.32 9.32 7.56
N ARG A 302 -23.46 8.33 7.27
CA ARG A 302 -23.38 7.09 8.05
C ARG A 302 -22.78 7.34 9.43
N ALA A 303 -21.63 8.02 9.50
CA ALA A 303 -20.95 8.32 10.75
C ALA A 303 -21.80 9.17 11.70
N GLN A 304 -22.58 10.13 11.18
CA GLN A 304 -23.44 11.03 11.96
C GLN A 304 -24.42 10.28 12.86
N ARG A 305 -24.90 9.10 12.44
CA ARG A 305 -25.80 8.26 13.25
C ARG A 305 -25.17 7.85 14.57
N ILE A 306 -23.88 7.53 14.57
CA ILE A 306 -23.14 7.20 15.79
C ILE A 306 -22.95 8.42 16.68
N PHE A 307 -22.66 9.58 16.10
CA PHE A 307 -22.59 10.83 16.86
C PHE A 307 -23.93 11.19 17.52
N GLN A 308 -25.04 11.02 16.82
CA GLN A 308 -26.39 11.19 17.36
C GLN A 308 -26.70 10.19 18.48
N LEU A 309 -26.39 8.92 18.26
CA LEU A 309 -26.55 7.82 19.21
C LEU A 309 -25.78 8.08 20.52
N LEU A 310 -24.59 8.69 20.43
CA LEU A 310 -23.77 9.10 21.57
C LEU A 310 -24.08 10.52 22.08
N LYS A 311 -25.22 11.10 21.67
CA LYS A 311 -25.71 12.43 22.11
C LYS A 311 -24.73 13.58 21.83
N ALA A 312 -23.98 13.48 20.75
CA ALA A 312 -23.00 14.48 20.31
C ALA A 312 -23.13 14.86 18.81
N PRO A 313 -24.34 15.08 18.26
CA PRO A 313 -24.52 15.36 16.82
C PRO A 313 -23.76 16.58 16.32
N GLN A 314 -23.57 17.59 17.17
CA GLN A 314 -22.82 18.82 16.88
C GLN A 314 -21.30 18.62 16.73
N GLN A 315 -20.80 17.46 17.18
CA GLN A 315 -19.37 17.14 17.16
C GLN A 315 -18.90 16.58 15.81
N LEU A 316 -19.81 16.23 14.90
CA LEU A 316 -19.48 15.90 13.52
C LEU A 316 -20.04 16.97 12.58
N GLN A 317 -19.15 17.66 11.88
CA GLN A 317 -19.51 18.68 10.88
C GLN A 317 -18.75 18.46 9.57
N TYR A 318 -19.21 19.07 8.49
CA TYR A 318 -18.42 19.21 7.27
C TYR A 318 -18.53 20.64 6.74
N GLN A 319 -17.59 21.05 5.89
CA GLN A 319 -17.63 22.31 5.17
C GLN A 319 -17.07 22.13 3.75
N LEU A 320 -17.78 22.68 2.77
CA LEU A 320 -17.36 22.70 1.38
C LEU A 320 -16.75 24.06 1.06
N PHE A 321 -15.65 24.05 0.31
CA PHE A 321 -14.95 25.25 -0.10
C PHE A 321 -14.87 25.29 -1.62
N ASP A 322 -15.16 26.45 -2.23
CA ASP A 322 -15.05 26.63 -3.68
C ASP A 322 -13.60 26.83 -4.13
N THR A 323 -12.81 25.78 -3.96
CA THR A 323 -11.37 25.75 -4.21
C THR A 323 -10.98 24.47 -4.93
N THR A 324 -9.73 24.41 -5.38
CA THR A 324 -9.10 23.17 -5.86
C THR A 324 -8.42 22.43 -4.70
N HIS A 325 -7.82 21.27 -4.97
CA HIS A 325 -7.13 20.44 -3.99
C HIS A 325 -5.99 21.21 -3.26
N GLY A 326 -6.13 21.44 -1.95
CA GLY A 326 -5.18 22.22 -1.16
C GLY A 326 -5.63 22.50 0.28
N TYR A 327 -4.88 23.35 0.98
CA TYR A 327 -5.23 23.88 2.30
C TYR A 327 -5.23 25.42 2.27
N TRP A 328 -6.27 25.96 1.65
CA TRP A 328 -6.39 27.38 1.33
C TRP A 328 -6.61 28.28 2.55
N PRO A 329 -6.31 29.59 2.46
CA PRO A 329 -6.53 30.57 3.52
C PRO A 329 -7.88 30.45 4.23
N GLU A 330 -8.99 30.39 3.50
CA GLU A 330 -10.35 30.26 4.04
C GLU A 330 -10.59 28.96 4.80
N MET A 331 -9.88 27.88 4.44
CA MET A 331 -9.89 26.64 5.22
C MET A 331 -9.09 26.80 6.51
N GLN A 332 -8.00 27.57 6.51
CA GLN A 332 -7.22 27.86 7.71
C GLN A 332 -8.01 28.75 8.69
N GLU A 333 -8.76 29.74 8.18
CA GLU A 333 -9.67 30.56 8.99
C GLU A 333 -10.75 29.71 9.65
N ALA A 334 -11.39 28.82 8.89
CA ALA A 334 -12.39 27.89 9.40
C ALA A 334 -11.81 26.86 10.39
N MET A 335 -10.57 26.41 10.16
CA MET A 335 -9.83 25.53 11.08
C MET A 335 -9.63 26.20 12.44
N LEU A 336 -9.16 27.45 12.45
CA LEU A 336 -8.95 28.20 13.69
C LEU A 336 -10.25 28.40 14.46
N GLY A 337 -11.34 28.71 13.77
CA GLY A 337 -12.68 28.79 14.37
C GLY A 337 -13.07 27.50 15.09
N TRP A 338 -12.95 26.37 14.38
CA TRP A 338 -13.27 25.06 14.94
C TRP A 338 -12.39 24.68 16.14
N PHE A 339 -11.07 24.87 16.05
CA PHE A 339 -10.19 24.57 17.17
C PHE A 339 -10.38 25.51 18.34
N ASN A 340 -10.71 26.79 18.13
CA ASN A 340 -11.04 27.70 19.23
C ASN A 340 -12.27 27.19 20.00
N LEU A 341 -13.31 26.76 19.29
CA LEU A 341 -14.49 26.17 19.93
C LEU A 341 -14.12 24.88 20.69
N GLN A 342 -13.46 23.93 20.02
CA GLN A 342 -13.29 22.57 20.54
C GLN A 342 -12.17 22.42 21.57
N LEU A 343 -11.07 23.14 21.38
CA LEU A 343 -9.87 23.00 22.22
C LEU A 343 -9.76 24.11 23.26
N LYS A 344 -10.32 25.30 23.01
CA LYS A 344 -10.28 26.42 23.97
C LYS A 344 -11.62 26.75 24.63
N GLY A 345 -12.74 26.25 24.09
CA GLY A 345 -14.07 26.66 24.54
C GLY A 345 -14.39 28.12 24.21
N GLN A 346 -13.81 28.65 23.12
CA GLN A 346 -13.92 30.06 22.72
C GLN A 346 -14.58 30.19 21.34
N GLY A 347 -15.47 31.18 21.22
CA GLY A 347 -16.22 31.42 19.99
C GLY A 347 -17.29 30.34 19.72
N ASP A 348 -17.84 30.36 18.51
CA ASP A 348 -18.93 29.51 18.05
C ASP A 348 -18.53 28.57 16.89
N GLY A 349 -17.24 28.54 16.55
CA GLY A 349 -16.72 27.80 15.40
C GLY A 349 -16.68 28.58 14.08
N SER A 350 -17.08 29.86 14.09
CA SER A 350 -16.98 30.74 12.91
C SER A 350 -15.53 31.00 12.49
N PRO A 351 -15.26 31.23 11.18
CA PRO A 351 -13.92 31.49 10.68
C PRO A 351 -13.23 32.67 11.36
N VAL A 352 -11.94 32.51 11.68
CA VAL A 352 -11.11 33.54 12.30
C VAL A 352 -10.20 34.14 11.25
N LYS A 353 -10.19 35.47 11.14
CA LYS A 353 -9.32 36.19 10.19
C LYS A 353 -7.85 35.84 10.42
N ILE A 354 -7.16 35.45 9.36
CA ILE A 354 -5.72 35.17 9.40
C ILE A 354 -4.89 36.32 8.83
N LYS A 355 -3.60 36.31 9.15
CA LYS A 355 -2.59 37.19 8.54
C LYS A 355 -1.83 36.43 7.46
N SER A 356 -1.27 37.13 6.48
CA SER A 356 -0.36 36.47 5.52
C SER A 356 0.83 35.84 6.26
N PRO A 357 1.16 34.57 5.98
CA PRO A 357 2.29 33.90 6.62
C PRO A 357 3.62 34.50 6.12
N LEU A 358 4.62 34.54 7.00
CA LEU A 358 5.99 34.88 6.62
C LEU A 358 6.71 33.58 6.26
N LEU A 359 6.67 33.22 4.98
CA LEU A 359 7.28 31.97 4.51
C LEU A 359 8.81 32.03 4.63
N LEU A 360 9.40 31.01 5.25
CA LEU A 360 10.85 30.91 5.43
C LEU A 360 11.45 29.94 4.41
N PRO A 361 12.69 30.18 3.95
CA PRO A 361 13.40 29.23 3.10
C PRO A 361 13.47 27.84 3.75
N PRO A 362 13.25 26.73 3.00
CA PRO A 362 13.29 25.38 3.55
C PRO A 362 14.59 25.03 4.29
N ALA A 363 15.72 25.63 3.89
CA ALA A 363 17.00 25.45 4.56
C ALA A 363 17.00 25.92 6.01
N GLN A 364 16.21 26.95 6.36
CA GLN A 364 16.06 27.40 7.75
C GLN A 364 15.21 26.40 8.57
N LEU A 365 14.23 25.75 7.95
CA LEU A 365 13.34 24.78 8.61
C LEU A 365 13.90 23.35 8.67
N ALA A 366 15.04 23.11 8.01
CA ALA A 366 15.68 21.82 8.00
C ALA A 366 16.24 21.46 9.39
N THR A 367 16.01 20.23 9.82
CA THR A 367 16.56 19.70 11.08
C THR A 367 18.06 19.47 10.93
N PHE A 368 18.49 19.01 9.75
CA PHE A 368 19.87 18.79 9.41
C PHE A 368 20.23 19.55 8.12
N ARG A 369 21.49 19.98 8.00
CA ARG A 369 21.98 20.50 6.72
C ARG A 369 21.94 19.37 5.69
N ARG A 370 21.73 19.71 4.42
CA ARG A 370 21.65 18.71 3.34
C ARG A 370 22.91 17.83 3.33
N GLY A 371 22.71 16.52 3.40
CA GLY A 371 23.79 15.52 3.47
C GLY A 371 24.28 15.19 4.88
N GLU A 372 23.89 15.97 5.90
CA GLU A 372 24.30 15.81 7.30
C GLU A 372 23.21 15.15 8.17
N ARG A 373 22.26 14.42 7.57
CA ARG A 373 21.20 13.72 8.30
C ARG A 373 21.75 12.70 9.29
N ASP A 374 21.27 12.74 10.53
CA ASP A 374 21.60 11.75 11.55
C ASP A 374 21.16 10.32 11.14
N SER A 375 22.01 9.34 11.44
CA SER A 375 21.76 7.92 11.21
C SER A 375 20.52 7.35 11.91
N LEU A 376 20.00 8.02 12.93
CA LEU A 376 18.76 7.68 13.62
C LEU A 376 17.50 8.02 12.80
N VAL A 377 17.60 8.97 11.86
CA VAL A 377 16.48 9.35 10.98
C VAL A 377 16.43 8.40 9.80
N ALA A 378 15.56 7.40 9.89
CA ALA A 378 15.44 6.33 8.89
C ALA A 378 14.68 6.77 7.64
N THR A 379 15.25 6.42 6.48
CA THR A 379 14.56 6.46 5.19
C THR A 379 13.74 5.19 5.00
N THR A 380 12.72 5.26 4.14
CA THR A 380 11.93 4.09 3.76
C THR A 380 12.82 2.96 3.24
N ALA A 381 13.71 3.26 2.30
CA ALA A 381 14.63 2.29 1.71
C ALA A 381 15.56 1.63 2.75
N ARG A 382 16.21 2.44 3.60
CA ARG A 382 17.16 1.93 4.61
C ARG A 382 16.43 1.06 5.63
N TRP A 383 15.27 1.51 6.09
CA TRP A 383 14.49 0.79 7.08
C TRP A 383 13.95 -0.53 6.53
N SER A 384 13.36 -0.54 5.32
CA SER A 384 12.87 -1.78 4.68
C SER A 384 13.96 -2.83 4.58
N ARG A 385 15.19 -2.42 4.21
CA ARG A 385 16.36 -3.31 4.14
C ARG A 385 16.75 -3.85 5.51
N GLN A 386 16.93 -2.98 6.50
CA GLN A 386 17.37 -3.37 7.84
C GLN A 386 16.37 -4.28 8.54
N GLU A 387 15.08 -3.93 8.45
CA GLU A 387 14.01 -4.69 9.06
C GLU A 387 13.82 -6.05 8.37
N GLY A 388 13.90 -6.10 7.04
CA GLY A 388 13.88 -7.35 6.30
C GLY A 388 15.01 -8.30 6.73
N ILE A 389 16.24 -7.79 6.84
CA ILE A 389 17.39 -8.57 7.33
C ILE A 389 17.13 -9.10 8.74
N ARG A 390 16.65 -8.24 9.64
CA ARG A 390 16.35 -8.60 11.03
C ARG A 390 15.30 -9.71 11.11
N ILE A 391 14.19 -9.58 10.39
CA ILE A 391 13.12 -10.58 10.34
C ILE A 391 13.67 -11.90 9.80
N LYS A 392 14.38 -11.87 8.67
CA LYS A 392 14.92 -13.09 8.05
C LYS A 392 15.92 -13.82 8.95
N GLN A 393 16.75 -13.10 9.70
CA GLN A 393 17.68 -13.70 10.67
C GLN A 393 16.98 -14.36 11.86
N GLN A 394 15.81 -13.86 12.24
CA GLN A 394 15.01 -14.39 13.36
C GLN A 394 14.01 -15.45 12.94
N PHE A 395 13.78 -15.60 11.63
CA PHE A 395 12.79 -16.52 11.08
C PHE A 395 13.10 -17.97 11.48
N LYS A 396 12.06 -18.68 11.93
CA LYS A 396 12.10 -20.11 12.22
C LYS A 396 10.82 -20.75 11.67
N PRO A 397 10.93 -21.85 10.90
CA PRO A 397 9.76 -22.59 10.44
C PRO A 397 8.92 -23.11 11.63
N GLY A 398 7.62 -22.84 11.61
CA GLY A 398 6.62 -23.31 12.57
C GLY A 398 5.84 -24.57 12.15
N GLY A 399 6.07 -25.12 10.96
CA GLY A 399 5.46 -26.37 10.48
C GLY A 399 4.06 -26.24 9.84
N GLN A 400 3.52 -25.02 9.75
CA GLN A 400 2.23 -24.71 9.12
C GLN A 400 2.36 -23.80 7.88
N GLU A 401 3.57 -23.63 7.34
CA GLU A 401 3.89 -22.61 6.33
C GLU A 401 3.05 -22.76 5.08
N LYS A 402 2.72 -24.00 4.68
CA LYS A 402 1.86 -24.26 3.51
C LYS A 402 0.43 -23.75 3.72
N GLN A 403 -0.10 -23.86 4.93
CA GLN A 403 -1.44 -23.37 5.25
C GLN A 403 -1.45 -21.84 5.35
N THR A 404 -0.46 -21.27 6.05
CA THR A 404 -0.36 -19.82 6.27
C THR A 404 0.09 -19.05 5.03
N LEU A 405 0.70 -19.71 4.03
CA LEU A 405 1.02 -19.09 2.73
C LEU A 405 -0.23 -18.59 2.01
N LYS A 406 -1.37 -19.30 2.14
CA LYS A 406 -2.64 -18.85 1.54
C LYS A 406 -3.11 -17.52 2.13
N ASP A 407 -2.86 -17.30 3.42
CA ASP A 407 -3.23 -16.08 4.14
C ASP A 407 -2.36 -14.91 3.68
N VAL A 408 -1.05 -15.11 3.52
CA VAL A 408 -0.13 -14.08 2.99
C VAL A 408 -0.47 -13.70 1.55
N LEU A 409 -0.81 -14.70 0.72
CA LEU A 409 -1.25 -14.46 -0.65
C LEU A 409 -2.68 -13.88 -0.71
N MET A 410 -3.40 -13.83 0.42
CA MET A 410 -4.80 -13.43 0.51
C MET A 410 -5.65 -14.10 -0.58
N MET A 411 -5.48 -15.42 -0.72
CA MET A 411 -6.10 -16.18 -1.80
C MET A 411 -7.56 -16.51 -1.50
N GLU A 412 -8.41 -16.33 -2.51
CA GLU A 412 -9.70 -17.00 -2.54
C GLU A 412 -9.52 -18.48 -2.91
N ALA A 413 -10.57 -19.27 -2.66
CA ALA A 413 -10.62 -20.64 -3.14
C ALA A 413 -10.40 -20.69 -4.67
N ALA A 414 -9.63 -21.66 -5.13
CA ALA A 414 -9.31 -21.78 -6.55
C ALA A 414 -10.62 -21.89 -7.39
N PRO A 415 -10.75 -21.10 -8.47
CA PRO A 415 -11.96 -21.12 -9.28
C PRO A 415 -12.19 -22.50 -9.90
N VAL A 416 -13.45 -22.94 -9.91
CA VAL A 416 -13.83 -24.21 -10.55
C VAL A 416 -14.05 -23.99 -12.04
N ILE A 417 -13.58 -24.91 -12.89
CA ILE A 417 -13.86 -24.89 -14.33
C ILE A 417 -15.34 -25.23 -14.54
N LYS A 418 -16.12 -24.27 -15.05
CA LYS A 418 -17.52 -24.46 -15.44
C LYS A 418 -17.62 -25.14 -16.80
N ASN A 419 -16.93 -24.58 -17.80
CA ASN A 419 -16.83 -25.17 -19.14
C ASN A 419 -15.57 -24.66 -19.86
N THR A 420 -15.27 -25.28 -21.00
CA THR A 420 -14.19 -24.85 -21.89
C THR A 420 -14.65 -24.87 -23.33
N THR A 421 -14.41 -23.78 -24.06
CA THR A 421 -14.75 -23.69 -25.48
C THR A 421 -13.49 -23.50 -26.31
N ARG A 422 -13.46 -24.11 -27.51
CA ARG A 422 -12.42 -23.89 -28.50
C ARG A 422 -12.91 -22.83 -29.48
N SER A 423 -12.22 -21.69 -29.53
CA SER A 423 -12.63 -20.54 -30.34
C SER A 423 -11.93 -20.46 -31.70
N GLY A 424 -10.89 -21.28 -31.93
CA GLY A 424 -10.20 -21.34 -33.22
C GLY A 424 -8.95 -22.21 -33.18
N LYS A 425 -8.39 -22.47 -34.37
CA LYS A 425 -7.11 -23.15 -34.56
C LYS A 425 -6.29 -22.44 -35.64
N ALA A 426 -5.03 -22.14 -35.37
CA ALA A 426 -4.12 -21.60 -36.36
C ALA A 426 -2.65 -21.86 -35.99
N GLY A 427 -1.80 -22.13 -36.99
CA GLY A 427 -0.37 -22.36 -36.79
C GLY A 427 -0.03 -23.52 -35.85
N GLY A 428 -0.91 -24.52 -35.72
CA GLY A 428 -0.76 -25.64 -34.78
C GLY A 428 -1.20 -25.34 -33.34
N TRP A 429 -1.74 -24.15 -33.07
CA TRP A 429 -2.27 -23.72 -31.78
C TRP A 429 -3.79 -23.68 -31.78
N ASP A 430 -4.37 -24.15 -30.69
CA ASP A 430 -5.78 -24.03 -30.37
C ASP A 430 -6.01 -22.86 -29.43
N SER A 431 -6.95 -21.98 -29.77
CA SER A 431 -7.43 -20.95 -28.86
C SER A 431 -8.53 -21.54 -28.00
N ILE A 432 -8.28 -21.62 -26.70
CA ILE A 432 -9.20 -22.17 -25.71
C ILE A 432 -9.64 -21.04 -24.77
N LEU A 433 -10.92 -21.03 -24.43
CA LEU A 433 -11.49 -20.15 -23.42
C LEU A 433 -11.99 -21.01 -22.25
N ILE A 434 -11.38 -20.86 -21.09
CA ILE A 434 -11.89 -21.46 -19.86
C ILE A 434 -12.88 -20.49 -19.23
N THR A 435 -14.12 -20.95 -19.00
CA THR A 435 -15.10 -20.24 -18.19
C THR A 435 -15.11 -20.85 -16.80
N THR A 436 -14.92 -20.02 -15.79
CA THR A 436 -14.92 -20.42 -14.38
C THR A 436 -16.33 -20.35 -13.76
N GLY A 437 -16.50 -20.89 -12.55
CA GLY A 437 -17.77 -20.89 -11.82
C GLY A 437 -18.33 -19.50 -11.54
N ASN A 438 -17.46 -18.49 -11.36
CA ASN A 438 -17.85 -17.09 -11.21
C ASN A 438 -17.96 -16.35 -12.57
N ASN A 439 -18.04 -17.10 -13.67
CA ASN A 439 -18.12 -16.62 -15.05
C ASN A 439 -16.91 -15.77 -15.52
N GLN A 440 -15.78 -15.78 -14.82
CA GLN A 440 -14.54 -15.21 -15.37
C GLN A 440 -14.05 -16.06 -16.54
N GLN A 441 -13.60 -15.37 -17.58
CA GLN A 441 -13.08 -15.96 -18.81
C GLN A 441 -11.55 -15.89 -18.83
N ILE A 442 -10.92 -17.04 -19.06
CA ILE A 442 -9.46 -17.19 -19.05
C ILE A 442 -9.05 -17.75 -20.42
N PRO A 443 -8.68 -16.85 -21.36
CA PRO A 443 -8.19 -17.27 -22.66
C PRO A 443 -6.77 -17.83 -22.56
N LEU A 444 -6.52 -18.94 -23.25
CA LEU A 444 -5.21 -19.55 -23.38
C LEU A 444 -4.99 -20.04 -24.81
N LEU A 445 -3.73 -20.12 -25.23
CA LEU A 445 -3.36 -20.87 -26.43
C LEU A 445 -2.78 -22.23 -26.02
N HIS A 446 -3.23 -23.28 -26.67
CA HIS A 446 -2.84 -24.65 -26.39
C HIS A 446 -2.21 -25.28 -27.64
N ARG A 447 -1.04 -25.87 -27.49
CA ARG A 447 -0.41 -26.73 -28.49
C ARG A 447 -0.33 -28.12 -27.90
N ALA A 448 -0.93 -29.09 -28.58
CA ALA A 448 -0.87 -30.48 -28.16
C ALA A 448 0.58 -31.03 -28.19
N PRO A 449 0.91 -31.99 -27.30
CA PRO A 449 2.21 -32.67 -27.32
C PRO A 449 2.39 -33.49 -28.61
N ARG A 450 3.64 -33.75 -28.95
CA ARG A 450 4.07 -34.57 -30.11
C ARG A 450 4.71 -35.87 -29.63
N ASN A 451 4.90 -36.82 -30.57
CA ASN A 451 5.68 -38.04 -30.35
C ASN A 451 5.24 -38.88 -29.13
N GLY A 452 3.93 -38.92 -28.86
CA GLY A 452 3.36 -39.68 -27.74
C GLY A 452 3.59 -39.08 -26.35
N SER A 453 4.22 -37.91 -26.24
CA SER A 453 4.40 -37.21 -24.98
C SER A 453 3.05 -36.86 -24.33
N ARG A 454 3.01 -36.90 -23.00
CA ARG A 454 1.88 -36.42 -22.18
C ARG A 454 2.30 -35.32 -21.21
N ASP A 455 3.46 -34.75 -21.45
CA ASP A 455 4.01 -33.68 -20.64
C ASP A 455 3.59 -32.32 -21.19
N TYR A 456 3.38 -31.37 -20.30
CA TYR A 456 3.02 -30.01 -20.65
C TYR A 456 3.90 -28.97 -19.97
N ILE A 457 4.12 -27.85 -20.66
CA ILE A 457 4.71 -26.63 -20.11
C ILE A 457 3.64 -25.54 -20.12
N ILE A 458 3.35 -24.98 -18.94
CA ILE A 458 2.60 -23.72 -18.81
C ILE A 458 3.61 -22.59 -18.92
N VAL A 459 3.37 -21.67 -19.85
CA VAL A 459 4.19 -20.47 -20.05
C VAL A 459 3.30 -19.24 -19.92
N PRO A 460 3.30 -18.58 -18.76
CA PRO A 460 2.58 -17.32 -18.57
C PRO A 460 3.19 -16.20 -19.42
N GLY A 461 2.34 -15.42 -20.06
CA GLY A 461 2.71 -14.32 -20.95
C GLY A 461 2.97 -14.77 -22.40
N GLN A 462 3.73 -13.96 -23.13
CA GLN A 462 3.84 -14.06 -24.60
C GLN A 462 5.12 -14.74 -25.09
N ARG A 463 5.98 -15.21 -24.18
CA ARG A 463 7.24 -15.87 -24.56
C ARG A 463 6.93 -17.28 -25.06
N LEU A 464 7.43 -17.63 -26.23
CA LEU A 464 7.39 -19.01 -26.71
C LEU A 464 8.55 -19.80 -26.10
N PRO A 465 8.31 -21.03 -25.59
CA PRO A 465 9.41 -21.92 -25.23
C PRO A 465 10.17 -22.38 -26.48
N ALA A 466 11.35 -22.95 -26.28
CA ALA A 466 12.10 -23.61 -27.35
C ALA A 466 11.29 -24.77 -27.97
N GLU A 467 11.67 -25.19 -29.18
CA GLU A 467 11.12 -26.38 -29.84
C GLU A 467 11.15 -27.58 -28.88
N THR A 468 9.98 -28.18 -28.66
CA THR A 468 9.79 -29.29 -27.72
C THR A 468 8.66 -30.22 -28.19
N ASP A 469 8.75 -31.48 -27.79
CA ASP A 469 7.70 -32.49 -27.95
C ASP A 469 6.64 -32.42 -26.87
N GLN A 470 6.89 -31.67 -25.79
CA GLN A 470 5.89 -31.38 -24.78
C GLN A 470 4.78 -30.48 -25.34
N GLY A 471 3.58 -30.67 -24.82
CA GLY A 471 2.48 -29.74 -25.05
C GLY A 471 2.78 -28.40 -24.40
N VAL A 472 2.25 -27.32 -24.96
CA VAL A 472 2.52 -25.97 -24.45
C VAL A 472 1.21 -25.24 -24.24
N VAL A 473 1.06 -24.59 -23.10
CA VAL A 473 -0.04 -23.68 -22.82
C VAL A 473 0.51 -22.28 -22.59
N LEU A 474 0.08 -21.32 -23.41
CA LEU A 474 0.33 -19.90 -23.20
C LEU A 474 -0.89 -19.30 -22.51
N ILE A 475 -0.69 -18.64 -21.37
CA ILE A 475 -1.76 -18.03 -20.58
C ILE A 475 -1.44 -16.56 -20.31
N ASP A 476 -2.44 -15.70 -20.55
CA ASP A 476 -2.47 -14.37 -19.96
C ASP A 476 -3.01 -14.49 -18.52
N VAL A 477 -2.15 -14.26 -17.53
CA VAL A 477 -2.59 -14.18 -16.13
C VAL A 477 -3.39 -12.90 -15.91
N TRP A 478 -4.20 -12.85 -14.86
CA TRP A 478 -5.10 -11.74 -14.57
C TRP A 478 -4.39 -10.37 -14.62
N GLY A 479 -4.98 -9.40 -15.31
CA GLY A 479 -4.41 -8.06 -15.49
C GLY A 479 -3.38 -7.95 -16.61
N THR A 480 -3.02 -9.04 -17.30
CA THR A 480 -2.05 -9.05 -18.41
C THR A 480 -2.71 -9.42 -19.74
N GLY A 481 -2.05 -9.07 -20.86
CA GLY A 481 -2.45 -9.49 -22.21
C GLY A 481 -3.93 -9.22 -22.51
N ARG A 482 -4.66 -10.26 -22.96
CA ARG A 482 -6.11 -10.20 -23.28
C ARG A 482 -7.02 -10.08 -22.05
N ARG A 483 -6.44 -10.15 -20.86
CA ARG A 483 -7.12 -9.96 -19.56
C ARG A 483 -6.58 -8.71 -18.86
N SER A 484 -6.08 -7.73 -19.61
CA SER A 484 -5.66 -6.43 -19.07
C SER A 484 -6.85 -5.51 -18.79
N SER A 485 -6.64 -4.51 -17.94
CA SER A 485 -7.60 -3.42 -17.72
C SER A 485 -7.04 -2.13 -18.31
N ALA A 486 -7.59 -1.70 -19.44
CA ALA A 486 -7.19 -0.45 -20.07
C ALA A 486 -7.47 0.75 -19.15
N ALA A 487 -8.53 0.69 -18.35
CA ALA A 487 -8.85 1.73 -17.38
C ALA A 487 -7.79 1.82 -16.28
N ALA A 488 -7.37 0.70 -15.70
CA ALA A 488 -6.32 0.70 -14.69
C ALA A 488 -5.00 1.22 -15.24
N THR A 489 -4.59 0.79 -16.44
CA THR A 489 -3.37 1.30 -17.09
C THR A 489 -3.44 2.82 -17.33
N ALA A 490 -4.60 3.34 -17.75
CA ALA A 490 -4.78 4.77 -17.94
C ALA A 490 -4.72 5.55 -16.62
N ILE A 491 -5.18 4.96 -15.52
CA ILE A 491 -5.13 5.55 -14.17
C ILE A 491 -3.71 5.51 -13.58
N ASP A 492 -2.96 4.42 -13.82
CA ASP A 492 -1.57 4.28 -13.39
C ASP A 492 -0.71 5.39 -14.01
N GLY A 493 -0.91 5.69 -15.30
CA GLY A 493 -0.21 6.78 -15.98
C GLY A 493 1.31 6.57 -15.99
N GLN A 494 2.03 7.37 -15.19
CA GLN A 494 3.50 7.26 -15.03
C GLN A 494 3.91 6.41 -13.83
N LEU A 495 2.96 5.92 -13.03
CA LEU A 495 3.23 5.01 -11.93
C LEU A 495 3.63 3.62 -12.45
N PRO A 496 4.31 2.81 -11.63
CA PRO A 496 4.65 1.45 -12.02
C PRO A 496 3.40 0.65 -12.41
N PRO A 497 3.51 -0.32 -13.33
CA PRO A 497 2.38 -1.16 -13.71
C PRO A 497 1.71 -1.80 -12.49
N PHE A 498 0.42 -2.13 -12.64
CA PHE A 498 -0.39 -2.75 -11.59
C PHE A 498 -0.57 -1.90 -10.34
N HIS A 499 -0.28 -0.60 -10.36
CA HIS A 499 -0.43 0.24 -9.17
C HIS A 499 -1.87 0.28 -8.69
N THR A 500 -2.80 0.60 -9.59
CA THR A 500 -4.24 0.66 -9.33
C THR A 500 -4.82 -0.70 -9.01
N LEU A 501 -4.48 -1.74 -9.78
CA LEU A 501 -5.02 -3.08 -9.60
C LEU A 501 -4.57 -3.70 -8.27
N SER A 502 -3.29 -3.58 -7.92
CA SER A 502 -2.75 -4.15 -6.68
C SER A 502 -3.36 -3.49 -5.45
N ARG A 503 -3.48 -2.16 -5.46
CA ARG A 503 -4.15 -1.42 -4.37
C ARG A 503 -5.62 -1.78 -4.25
N SER A 504 -6.33 -1.89 -5.37
CA SER A 504 -7.75 -2.28 -5.40
C SER A 504 -7.95 -3.67 -4.81
N MET A 505 -7.12 -4.63 -5.19
CA MET A 505 -7.14 -5.99 -4.65
C MET A 505 -6.85 -5.99 -3.15
N LEU A 506 -5.83 -5.25 -2.71
CA LEU A 506 -5.45 -5.19 -1.30
C LEU A 506 -6.56 -4.61 -0.42
N TRP A 507 -7.27 -3.56 -0.87
CA TRP A 507 -8.44 -3.05 -0.14
C TRP A 507 -9.50 -4.14 0.08
N LEU A 508 -9.74 -4.96 -0.94
CA LEU A 508 -10.71 -6.05 -0.94
C LEU A 508 -10.19 -7.34 -0.25
N GLY A 509 -9.03 -7.29 0.39
CA GLY A 509 -8.43 -8.44 1.07
C GLY A 509 -7.97 -9.54 0.12
N LYS A 510 -7.43 -9.15 -1.03
CA LYS A 510 -6.88 -10.04 -2.05
C LYS A 510 -5.52 -9.52 -2.52
N THR A 511 -4.73 -10.36 -3.19
CA THR A 511 -3.52 -9.90 -3.90
C THR A 511 -3.54 -10.33 -5.36
N VAL A 512 -2.84 -9.57 -6.21
CA VAL A 512 -2.63 -9.94 -7.62
C VAL A 512 -1.82 -11.23 -7.71
N MET A 513 -0.80 -11.38 -6.86
CA MET A 513 -0.01 -12.61 -6.78
C MET A 513 -0.87 -13.84 -6.44
N GLY A 514 -1.78 -13.73 -5.46
CA GLY A 514 -2.73 -14.77 -5.12
C GLY A 514 -3.68 -15.12 -6.28
N GLN A 515 -4.13 -14.11 -7.04
CA GLN A 515 -4.92 -14.32 -8.25
C GLN A 515 -4.13 -15.06 -9.34
N TRP A 516 -2.85 -14.74 -9.54
CA TRP A 516 -1.98 -15.43 -10.50
C TRP A 516 -1.71 -16.88 -10.09
N VAL A 517 -1.51 -17.15 -8.80
CA VAL A 517 -1.41 -18.52 -8.28
C VAL A 517 -2.69 -19.31 -8.58
N GLY A 518 -3.86 -18.69 -8.41
CA GLY A 518 -5.16 -19.27 -8.76
C GLY A 518 -5.30 -19.57 -10.25
N ASP A 519 -4.89 -18.66 -11.13
CA ASP A 519 -4.90 -18.83 -12.58
C ASP A 519 -4.02 -20.03 -13.01
N LEU A 520 -2.82 -20.16 -12.43
CA LEU A 520 -1.92 -21.30 -12.69
C LEU A 520 -2.55 -22.62 -12.24
N GLN A 521 -3.19 -22.64 -11.07
CA GLN A 521 -3.86 -23.84 -10.57
C GLN A 521 -5.05 -24.25 -11.45
N LEU A 522 -5.79 -23.28 -11.99
CA LEU A 522 -6.89 -23.55 -12.91
C LEU A 522 -6.39 -24.21 -14.19
N VAL A 523 -5.33 -23.67 -14.81
CA VAL A 523 -4.74 -24.23 -16.03
C VAL A 523 -4.16 -25.62 -15.77
N HIS A 524 -3.49 -25.82 -14.64
CA HIS A 524 -3.01 -27.13 -14.23
C HIS A 524 -4.16 -28.15 -14.15
N THR A 525 -5.23 -27.80 -13.45
CA THR A 525 -6.43 -28.64 -13.31
C THR A 525 -7.04 -28.97 -14.67
N TRP A 526 -7.09 -27.99 -15.58
CA TRP A 526 -7.56 -28.20 -16.94
C TRP A 526 -6.67 -29.19 -17.70
N LEU A 527 -5.35 -29.03 -17.66
CA LEU A 527 -4.39 -29.92 -18.30
C LEU A 527 -4.49 -31.35 -17.78
N LYS A 528 -4.69 -31.55 -16.47
CA LYS A 528 -4.94 -32.88 -15.91
C LYS A 528 -6.20 -33.52 -16.50
N LYS A 529 -7.27 -32.76 -16.72
CA LYS A 529 -8.47 -33.25 -17.43
C LYS A 529 -8.21 -33.58 -18.90
N GLN A 530 -7.23 -32.94 -19.53
CA GLN A 530 -6.76 -33.28 -20.90
C GLN A 530 -5.81 -34.50 -20.93
N GLY A 531 -5.55 -35.16 -19.79
CA GLY A 531 -4.70 -36.35 -19.72
C GLY A 531 -3.21 -36.06 -19.54
N ALA A 532 -2.83 -34.84 -19.14
CA ALA A 532 -1.44 -34.51 -18.84
C ALA A 532 -0.88 -35.38 -17.71
N GLN A 533 0.30 -35.96 -17.88
CA GLN A 533 0.99 -36.73 -16.84
C GLN A 533 1.86 -35.84 -15.97
N ARG A 534 2.77 -35.07 -16.59
CA ARG A 534 3.64 -34.10 -15.91
C ARG A 534 3.35 -32.70 -16.41
N VAL A 535 3.39 -31.73 -15.50
CA VAL A 535 3.18 -30.32 -15.81
C VAL A 535 4.36 -29.52 -15.25
N SER A 536 4.99 -28.74 -16.10
CA SER A 536 6.06 -27.80 -15.76
C SER A 536 5.58 -26.37 -15.95
N VAL A 537 6.22 -25.40 -15.29
CA VAL A 537 5.95 -23.97 -15.51
C VAL A 537 7.26 -23.27 -15.88
N ASP A 538 7.25 -22.50 -16.97
CA ASP A 538 8.38 -21.67 -17.40
C ASP A 538 7.94 -20.20 -17.44
N ALA A 539 8.26 -19.46 -16.38
CA ALA A 539 7.75 -18.12 -16.11
C ALA A 539 8.89 -17.10 -15.92
N THR A 540 8.57 -15.82 -16.13
CA THR A 540 9.53 -14.71 -16.06
C THR A 540 9.11 -13.68 -15.01
N GLY A 541 10.08 -13.09 -14.33
CA GLY A 541 9.88 -11.96 -13.41
C GLY A 541 9.00 -12.31 -12.22
N GLU A 542 8.16 -11.37 -11.83
CA GLU A 542 7.16 -11.51 -10.76
C GLU A 542 6.15 -12.65 -10.96
N VAL A 543 5.81 -13.02 -12.20
CA VAL A 543 4.93 -14.18 -12.46
C VAL A 543 5.63 -15.50 -12.13
N ALA A 544 6.96 -15.53 -12.18
CA ALA A 544 7.73 -16.70 -11.72
C ALA A 544 7.60 -16.93 -10.21
N LEU A 545 7.36 -15.87 -9.41
CA LEU A 545 7.03 -16.03 -7.99
C LEU A 545 5.68 -16.72 -7.80
N ALA A 546 4.67 -16.33 -8.58
CA ALA A 546 3.38 -17.01 -8.58
C ALA A 546 3.54 -18.51 -8.91
N ALA A 547 4.45 -18.86 -9.82
CA ALA A 547 4.75 -20.25 -10.16
C ALA A 547 5.39 -21.03 -8.98
N ILE A 548 6.30 -20.41 -8.22
CA ILE A 548 6.87 -21.03 -7.02
C ILE A 548 5.80 -21.21 -5.95
N PHE A 549 5.00 -20.17 -5.67
CA PHE A 549 3.93 -20.24 -4.67
C PHE A 549 2.85 -21.26 -5.04
N HIS A 550 2.51 -21.36 -6.33
CA HIS A 550 1.66 -22.42 -6.86
C HIS A 550 2.22 -23.80 -6.56
N ALA A 551 3.49 -24.05 -6.88
CA ALA A 551 4.12 -25.33 -6.61
C ALA A 551 4.20 -25.65 -5.10
N ALA A 552 4.46 -24.65 -4.26
CA ALA A 552 4.46 -24.80 -2.80
C ALA A 552 3.09 -25.23 -2.25
N LEU A 553 2.01 -24.63 -2.76
CA LEU A 553 0.64 -24.88 -2.27
C LEU A 553 0.04 -26.19 -2.80
N TYR A 554 0.33 -26.58 -4.03
CA TYR A 554 -0.37 -27.69 -4.67
C TYR A 554 0.50 -28.93 -4.90
N ASP A 555 1.83 -28.80 -4.84
CA ASP A 555 2.81 -29.87 -5.03
C ASP A 555 2.55 -30.74 -6.27
N ASN A 556 2.06 -30.11 -7.34
CA ASN A 556 1.59 -30.76 -8.56
C ASN A 556 2.39 -30.35 -9.81
N THR A 557 3.42 -29.53 -9.63
CA THR A 557 4.33 -29.07 -10.70
C THR A 557 5.65 -29.84 -10.59
N THR A 558 6.12 -30.40 -11.71
CA THR A 558 7.33 -31.24 -11.72
C THR A 558 8.61 -30.42 -11.89
N HIS A 559 8.59 -29.42 -12.79
CA HIS A 559 9.71 -28.54 -13.05
C HIS A 559 9.27 -27.08 -13.09
N LEU A 560 10.09 -26.21 -12.51
CA LEU A 560 9.96 -24.78 -12.53
C LEU A 560 11.18 -24.16 -13.20
N THR A 561 10.95 -23.40 -14.26
CA THR A 561 11.98 -22.55 -14.89
C THR A 561 11.61 -21.10 -14.60
N LEU A 562 12.45 -20.40 -13.85
CA LEU A 562 12.16 -19.08 -13.28
C LEU A 562 13.18 -18.08 -13.79
N ARG A 563 12.78 -17.25 -14.76
CA ARG A 563 13.68 -16.35 -15.49
C ARG A 563 13.61 -14.95 -14.94
N ASN A 564 14.73 -14.29 -14.67
CA ASN A 564 14.75 -12.94 -14.07
C ASN A 564 13.86 -12.84 -12.82
N CYS A 565 13.74 -13.94 -12.09
CA CYS A 565 12.92 -14.04 -10.90
C CYS A 565 13.74 -13.55 -9.70
N PRO A 566 13.18 -12.74 -8.80
CA PRO A 566 13.90 -12.37 -7.60
C PRO A 566 14.09 -13.60 -6.72
N VAL A 567 15.22 -13.65 -6.00
CA VAL A 567 15.57 -14.78 -5.12
C VAL A 567 15.16 -14.56 -3.67
N SER A 568 14.82 -13.32 -3.31
CA SER A 568 14.33 -12.95 -1.99
C SER A 568 13.43 -11.72 -2.07
N TYR A 569 12.51 -11.58 -1.10
CA TYR A 569 11.75 -10.36 -0.85
C TYR A 569 12.52 -9.26 -0.10
N LEU A 570 13.79 -9.52 0.27
CA LEU A 570 14.65 -8.55 0.93
C LEU A 570 14.91 -7.33 0.04
N PHE A 571 14.46 -6.17 0.51
CA PHE A 571 14.75 -4.90 -0.13
C PHE A 571 16.23 -4.56 -0.03
N ASP A 572 16.88 -4.21 -1.14
CA ASP A 572 18.31 -3.91 -1.20
C ASP A 572 18.61 -2.46 -1.59
N GLU A 573 18.03 -1.91 -2.67
CA GLU A 573 18.34 -0.55 -3.15
C GLU A 573 17.14 0.26 -3.70
N ARG A 574 17.21 1.59 -3.56
CA ARG A 574 16.14 2.50 -4.02
C ARG A 574 16.03 2.59 -5.54
N SER A 575 17.16 2.58 -6.26
CA SER A 575 17.26 2.82 -7.71
C SER A 575 16.38 1.89 -8.53
N GLY A 576 16.23 0.64 -8.09
CA GLY A 576 15.42 -0.37 -8.76
C GLY A 576 14.09 -0.68 -8.08
N ALA A 577 13.62 0.16 -7.14
CA ALA A 577 12.38 -0.12 -6.39
C ALA A 577 11.18 -0.37 -7.31
N ASP A 578 11.12 0.32 -8.46
CA ASP A 578 10.04 0.20 -9.45
C ASP A 578 10.41 -0.74 -10.63
N TYR A 579 11.45 -1.58 -10.49
CA TYR A 579 11.88 -2.53 -11.54
C TYR A 579 10.80 -3.58 -11.84
N PHE A 580 10.20 -4.12 -10.78
CA PHE A 580 9.01 -4.97 -10.86
C PHE A 580 7.74 -4.14 -10.64
N SER A 581 6.62 -4.68 -11.08
CA SER A 581 5.32 -4.04 -10.92
C SER A 581 4.86 -4.07 -9.45
N MET A 582 3.84 -3.26 -9.13
CA MET A 582 3.24 -3.26 -7.79
C MET A 582 2.64 -4.62 -7.39
N ALA A 583 2.37 -5.52 -8.34
CA ALA A 583 1.80 -6.84 -8.08
C ALA A 583 2.71 -7.74 -7.26
N ILE A 584 4.00 -7.42 -7.18
CA ILE A 584 5.00 -8.24 -6.48
C ILE A 584 4.84 -8.19 -4.96
N HIS A 585 4.35 -7.08 -4.40
CA HIS A 585 4.37 -6.83 -2.96
C HIS A 585 3.27 -7.60 -2.22
N LEU A 586 3.68 -8.26 -1.14
CA LEU A 586 2.82 -9.13 -0.32
C LEU A 586 2.93 -8.72 1.16
N PRO A 587 1.84 -8.25 1.79
CA PRO A 587 1.86 -7.93 3.21
C PRO A 587 2.28 -9.11 4.08
N GLY A 588 3.41 -8.98 4.80
CA GLY A 588 3.87 -9.98 5.76
C GLY A 588 4.60 -11.20 5.16
N ILE A 589 5.06 -11.15 3.90
CA ILE A 589 5.77 -12.27 3.27
C ILE A 589 7.09 -12.63 3.98
N LEU A 590 7.86 -11.63 4.46
CA LEU A 590 9.12 -11.89 5.18
C LEU A 590 8.89 -12.49 6.58
N PRO A 591 7.91 -12.01 7.37
CA PRO A 591 7.51 -12.71 8.60
C PRO A 591 7.06 -14.17 8.39
N TRP A 592 6.40 -14.46 7.26
CA TRP A 592 6.00 -15.83 6.91
C TRP A 592 7.17 -16.72 6.50
N GLY A 593 8.21 -16.13 5.90
CA GLY A 593 9.38 -16.82 5.39
C GLY A 593 10.04 -16.01 4.30
N ASP A 594 10.35 -16.65 3.17
CA ASP A 594 10.88 -16.00 1.98
C ASP A 594 10.65 -16.92 0.77
N ILE A 595 11.17 -16.54 -0.39
CA ILE A 595 11.12 -17.36 -1.60
C ILE A 595 11.78 -18.74 -1.38
N SER A 596 12.83 -18.79 -0.57
CA SER A 596 13.50 -20.05 -0.16
C SER A 596 12.57 -21.00 0.60
N MET A 597 11.69 -20.46 1.46
CA MET A 597 10.66 -21.24 2.15
C MET A 597 9.65 -21.81 1.15
N ALA A 598 9.15 -21.00 0.23
CA ALA A 598 8.22 -21.46 -0.80
C ALA A 598 8.85 -22.57 -1.68
N ALA A 599 10.12 -22.40 -2.07
CA ALA A 599 10.88 -23.41 -2.81
C ALA A 599 11.06 -24.72 -2.00
N GLY A 600 11.27 -24.61 -0.68
CA GLY A 600 11.41 -25.74 0.23
C GLY A 600 10.12 -26.55 0.45
N LEU A 601 8.96 -25.89 0.37
CA LEU A 601 7.64 -26.53 0.46
C LEU A 601 7.23 -27.30 -0.81
N SER A 602 7.85 -27.01 -1.94
CA SER A 602 7.58 -27.65 -3.23
C SER A 602 8.45 -28.89 -3.44
N SER A 603 7.93 -29.94 -4.10
CA SER A 603 8.73 -31.07 -4.58
C SER A 603 9.33 -30.86 -5.99
N ALA A 604 9.03 -29.75 -6.65
CA ALA A 604 9.49 -29.47 -8.01
C ALA A 604 11.02 -29.33 -8.09
N ASN A 605 11.59 -29.68 -9.24
CA ASN A 605 12.94 -29.25 -9.61
C ASN A 605 12.89 -27.79 -10.10
N ILE A 606 13.68 -26.91 -9.51
CA ILE A 606 13.62 -25.46 -9.71
C ILE A 606 14.91 -24.97 -10.33
N ALA A 607 14.81 -24.28 -11.47
CA ALA A 607 15.92 -23.62 -12.13
C ALA A 607 15.66 -22.11 -12.19
N PHE A 608 16.43 -21.34 -11.42
CA PHE A 608 16.52 -19.89 -11.56
C PHE A 608 17.49 -19.56 -12.69
N ILE A 609 17.01 -18.86 -13.72
CA ILE A 609 17.80 -18.40 -14.85
C ILE A 609 17.95 -16.89 -14.75
N GLU A 610 19.18 -16.41 -14.66
CA GLU A 610 19.51 -14.99 -14.47
C GLU A 610 18.73 -14.37 -13.29
N PRO A 611 18.80 -14.97 -12.08
CA PRO A 611 18.15 -14.44 -10.89
C PRO A 611 18.60 -13.00 -10.56
N VAL A 612 17.69 -12.24 -9.95
CA VAL A 612 17.93 -10.84 -9.55
C VAL A 612 17.55 -10.60 -8.08
N SER A 613 17.87 -9.43 -7.56
CA SER A 613 17.28 -8.94 -6.31
C SER A 613 15.81 -8.51 -6.52
N ILE A 614 15.09 -8.19 -5.44
CA ILE A 614 13.72 -7.65 -5.52
C ILE A 614 13.64 -6.29 -6.23
N THR A 615 14.78 -5.63 -6.46
CA THR A 615 14.87 -4.36 -7.19
C THR A 615 15.48 -4.54 -8.58
N GLY A 616 15.60 -5.78 -9.06
CA GLY A 616 16.14 -6.09 -10.38
C GLY A 616 17.67 -6.02 -10.48
N ARG A 617 18.38 -5.82 -9.38
CA ARG A 617 19.85 -5.79 -9.37
C ARG A 617 20.39 -7.19 -9.67
N LYS A 618 21.41 -7.26 -10.53
CA LYS A 618 22.17 -8.49 -10.75
C LYS A 618 22.91 -8.89 -9.46
N LEU A 619 22.82 -10.16 -9.12
CA LEU A 619 23.44 -10.72 -7.93
C LEU A 619 24.88 -11.14 -8.24
N GLY A 620 25.81 -10.85 -7.34
CA GLY A 620 27.19 -11.35 -7.45
C GLY A 620 27.29 -12.83 -7.09
N ALA A 621 28.37 -13.49 -7.53
CA ALA A 621 28.61 -14.91 -7.27
C ALA A 621 28.54 -15.28 -5.77
N ALA A 622 29.14 -14.47 -4.90
CA ALA A 622 29.09 -14.68 -3.45
C ALA A 622 27.67 -14.52 -2.86
N GLU A 623 26.86 -13.60 -3.38
CA GLU A 623 25.45 -13.47 -2.97
C GLU A 623 24.66 -14.71 -3.40
N LEU A 624 24.85 -15.18 -4.63
CA LEU A 624 24.21 -16.38 -5.16
C LEU A 624 24.61 -17.64 -4.40
N ASP A 625 25.87 -17.79 -3.99
CA ASP A 625 26.32 -18.92 -3.19
C ASP A 625 25.65 -18.94 -1.80
N ASN A 626 25.40 -17.77 -1.21
CA ASN A 626 24.65 -17.68 0.05
C ASN A 626 23.19 -18.09 -0.15
N TYR A 627 22.53 -17.62 -1.20
CA TYR A 627 21.17 -18.05 -1.54
C TYR A 627 21.11 -19.54 -1.87
N ARG A 628 22.12 -20.10 -2.55
CA ARG A 628 22.19 -21.53 -2.84
C ARG A 628 22.17 -22.35 -1.55
N LYS A 629 23.03 -22.02 -0.58
CA LYS A 629 23.05 -22.67 0.74
C LYS A 629 21.73 -22.53 1.48
N GLU A 630 21.12 -21.33 1.44
CA GLU A 630 19.83 -21.07 2.08
C GLU A 630 18.73 -21.97 1.49
N PHE A 631 18.59 -21.99 0.16
CA PHE A 631 17.58 -22.80 -0.53
C PHE A 631 17.82 -24.30 -0.31
N GLU A 632 19.07 -24.76 -0.39
CA GLU A 632 19.44 -26.17 -0.13
C GLU A 632 19.09 -26.59 1.31
N SER A 633 19.26 -25.71 2.29
CA SER A 633 18.93 -26.00 3.69
C SER A 633 17.43 -26.22 3.94
N LEU A 634 16.56 -25.63 3.12
CA LEU A 634 15.10 -25.74 3.23
C LEU A 634 14.50 -26.76 2.26
N LYS A 635 15.18 -27.07 1.15
CA LYS A 635 14.70 -27.97 0.11
C LYS A 635 14.77 -29.44 0.53
N LYS A 636 13.61 -30.05 0.77
CA LYS A 636 13.51 -31.47 1.16
C LYS A 636 13.37 -32.44 -0.01
N LYS A 637 12.72 -32.02 -1.10
CA LYS A 637 12.44 -32.84 -2.30
C LYS A 637 12.65 -32.01 -3.57
N GLY A 638 13.12 -32.66 -4.63
CA GLY A 638 13.52 -31.97 -5.87
C GLY A 638 14.85 -31.23 -5.70
N THR A 639 15.23 -30.46 -6.72
CA THR A 639 16.48 -29.68 -6.73
C THR A 639 16.24 -28.18 -6.87
N VAL A 640 17.23 -27.37 -6.51
CA VAL A 640 17.27 -25.93 -6.83
C VAL A 640 18.60 -25.64 -7.52
N GLN A 641 18.56 -25.00 -8.67
CA GLN A 641 19.73 -24.61 -9.45
C GLN A 641 19.65 -23.13 -9.81
N PHE A 642 20.77 -22.43 -9.69
CA PHE A 642 20.95 -21.06 -10.16
C PHE A 642 21.87 -21.08 -11.39
N ILE A 643 21.36 -20.59 -12.51
CA ILE A 643 22.00 -20.62 -13.82
C ILE A 643 22.22 -19.18 -14.28
N GLU A 644 23.49 -18.80 -14.41
CA GLU A 644 23.89 -17.54 -15.02
C GLU A 644 24.10 -17.76 -16.52
N LYS A 645 23.64 -16.83 -17.38
CA LYS A 645 24.03 -16.86 -18.79
C LYS A 645 25.54 -16.60 -18.88
N LYS A 646 26.31 -17.53 -19.44
CA LYS A 646 27.65 -17.23 -19.92
C LYS A 646 27.54 -16.11 -20.96
N GLN A 647 28.47 -15.16 -20.98
CA GLN A 647 28.52 -13.98 -21.88
C GLN A 647 28.57 -14.29 -23.40
N HIS A 648 28.28 -15.51 -23.84
CA HIS A 648 28.35 -15.94 -25.23
C HIS A 648 27.06 -16.63 -25.65
N GLU A 649 26.07 -15.84 -26.04
CA GLU A 649 25.03 -16.18 -27.02
C GLU A 649 24.24 -14.89 -27.29
N LYS A 650 24.70 -14.16 -28.32
CA LYS A 650 24.04 -12.99 -28.91
C LYS A 650 22.95 -13.43 -29.87
#